data_AF-A0A942UXW4-F1
#
_entry.id   AF-A0A942UXW4-F1
#
_cell.length_a   1.000
_cell.length_b   1.000
_cell.length_c   1.000
_cell.angle_alpha   90.00
_cell.angle_beta   90.00
_cell.angle_gamma   90.00
#
_symmetry.space_group_name_H-M   'P 1'
#
loop_
_entity.id
_entity.type
_entity.pdbx_description
1 polymer ?
#
loop_
_entity_poly.entity_id
_entity_poly.type
_entity_poly.pdbx_seq_one_letter_code
_entity_poly.pdbx_strand_id
1 'polypeptide(L)'
;MKINTSASNLNFTQKEIKSAERVISSVSKEKTDYFDFNESYKSASRCLFSLRRAEISFGQGLEKRPPVSETELRALVDSGIKSYEICEKLNISPNQYKYLIKKYGIITARKAAKSNVASVSKENFLSLVQSGMSVKEICKSLNISLRTYSNLLKRFDIETEYQKTLKHNAQITKEELVALVGSGKSVSEICEILGITSATYVNYLERFQIQTNQKELRNRVASVSKEQLVDLIEQGKTKIEICEQLGISSSSFNRLVNKYEITTSQKASMQKNASVTKEQLETLIKEGKSNREIYDILGISKSAYSKLLNKYGIKTETMLRTEKVASIKKETVIALMNQGKSAYEIIKELGISAKAYYKLLRKFDIDVKKYSVKSNDENLQKQVKVLHGKGKSPNEIADELKIDVSMCYYILNKLQLASSRSQLLQKSSQISREQLLDVISEGKSMQENIKKLGITESSYYTLLKKYNILTETQKVRNRLAKISVEQISSLLSDKKSCKEVCDELNLSYGGFYDLMNKLGVVSKRRLERENIASVTKERLLECIEKQKTIKNICKELNISTNSYFNLMMRYSIPYGREKKDLFSETSLKKKYDEYSVSELKERTLELFVMNDFINENEQMLAIVDYIDSKETFDSESKQILTDFVKLLDSVHNGNTDKKDIFNAPSVVGLSCLYKAKVEEEIEKQRNFEALVMKFYGVMEKLSKNNMSDVVETCYKYFPHSQDDEKLEDAQSIMNIIKDCLSNSENSVQDLYKLKCLITYFDSLKNSSESADMKDAREFSMKTYGKIVPEKIGQYLTVKNVYKKYLKDGDSDVYPKEYLEIIQSKTTQSENILKYMMKFDRWLNSDISSQNHISDFVNIFTPDRRIDNAIIKNFIENTYLNEDTIMNTTCENGRSVESKLSKDVKREIYQKYKYPNCLEFFIEIENAMKTFAPPKGTSGIKQYIRGKGKVMEIKLIGYPDRIYSSANDYCFDVYSEKGNHK
;
A
#
# COMPACT_ATOMS: atom_id res chain seq x y z
N MET A 1 -3.98 75.58 -16.76
CA MET A 1 -2.55 75.19 -16.68
C MET A 1 -1.73 76.32 -17.28
N LYS A 2 -0.91 77.00 -16.47
CA LYS A 2 0.08 77.97 -16.96
C LYS A 2 1.30 77.17 -17.46
N ILE A 3 1.72 77.40 -18.70
CA ILE A 3 3.00 76.91 -19.23
C ILE A 3 3.96 78.10 -19.24
N ASN A 4 5.10 77.94 -18.57
CA ASN A 4 6.21 78.88 -18.58
C ASN A 4 6.83 78.94 -19.98
N THR A 5 6.93 80.15 -20.52
CA THR A 5 7.59 80.46 -21.78
C THR A 5 9.02 80.93 -21.54
N SER A 6 9.98 80.21 -22.10
CA SER A 6 11.32 80.73 -22.36
C SER A 6 11.92 80.02 -23.58
N ALA A 7 11.62 80.56 -24.77
CA ALA A 7 12.47 80.54 -25.96
C ALA A 7 11.77 81.37 -27.04
N SER A 8 12.09 82.66 -27.04
CA SER A 8 11.74 83.63 -28.08
C SER A 8 12.47 83.27 -29.38
N ASN A 9 11.72 82.97 -30.44
CA ASN A 9 11.93 83.47 -31.82
C ASN A 9 11.02 82.71 -32.80
N LEU A 10 9.74 83.04 -32.84
CA LEU A 10 8.88 82.78 -33.99
C LEU A 10 7.95 83.98 -34.16
N ASN A 11 8.24 84.82 -35.17
CA ASN A 11 7.35 85.91 -35.58
C ASN A 11 6.18 85.31 -36.37
N PHE A 12 5.06 85.07 -35.69
CA PHE A 12 3.81 84.73 -36.35
C PHE A 12 3.22 85.96 -37.04
N THR A 13 2.83 85.81 -38.29
CA THR A 13 2.10 86.83 -39.06
C THR A 13 0.69 87.04 -38.48
N GLN A 14 0.12 88.24 -38.63
CA GLN A 14 -1.26 88.55 -38.20
C GLN A 14 -2.33 87.60 -38.77
N LYS A 15 -2.03 86.92 -39.88
CA LYS A 15 -2.89 85.91 -40.50
C LYS A 15 -2.90 84.58 -39.73
N GLU A 16 -1.78 84.23 -39.10
CA GLU A 16 -1.63 83.03 -38.26
C GLU A 16 -2.29 83.22 -36.90
N ILE A 17 -2.18 84.42 -36.31
CA ILE A 17 -2.89 84.78 -35.07
C ILE A 17 -4.42 84.75 -35.30
N LYS A 18 -4.92 85.33 -36.39
CA LYS A 18 -6.36 85.32 -36.71
C LYS A 18 -6.93 83.93 -37.01
N SER A 19 -6.12 83.01 -37.55
CA SER A 19 -6.53 81.62 -37.76
C SER A 19 -6.57 80.84 -36.45
N ALA A 20 -5.61 81.06 -35.54
CA ALA A 20 -5.61 80.46 -34.22
C ALA A 20 -6.77 80.98 -33.34
N GLU A 21 -7.05 82.28 -33.41
CA GLU A 21 -8.20 82.90 -32.70
C GLU A 21 -9.55 82.38 -33.20
N ARG A 22 -9.72 82.13 -34.50
CA ARG A 22 -10.94 81.49 -35.04
C ARG A 22 -11.12 80.06 -34.54
N VAL A 23 -10.05 79.30 -34.43
CA VAL A 23 -10.07 77.92 -33.93
C VAL A 23 -10.39 77.90 -32.43
N ILE A 24 -9.79 78.79 -31.64
CA ILE A 24 -10.08 78.92 -30.20
C ILE A 24 -11.53 79.41 -29.98
N SER A 25 -12.02 80.33 -30.81
CA SER A 25 -13.42 80.78 -30.78
C SER A 25 -14.44 79.70 -31.16
N SER A 26 -14.05 78.71 -31.97
CA SER A 26 -14.93 77.58 -32.33
C SER A 26 -15.04 76.54 -31.21
N VAL A 27 -14.00 76.41 -30.37
CA VAL A 27 -13.97 75.48 -29.24
C VAL A 27 -14.63 76.08 -27.98
N SER A 28 -14.71 77.41 -27.87
CA SER A 28 -15.30 78.09 -26.70
C SER A 28 -16.80 78.36 -26.78
N LYS A 29 -17.46 78.14 -27.93
CA LYS A 29 -18.88 78.44 -28.15
C LYS A 29 -19.87 77.30 -27.91
N GLU A 30 -19.42 76.09 -27.59
CA GLU A 30 -20.32 74.98 -27.25
C GLU A 30 -20.22 74.64 -25.76
N LYS A 31 -20.92 75.43 -24.95
CA LYS A 31 -21.47 74.99 -23.66
C LYS A 31 -22.98 74.92 -23.84
N THR A 32 -23.52 73.72 -23.99
CA THR A 32 -24.54 73.10 -23.12
C THR A 32 -25.16 71.90 -23.83
N ASP A 33 -25.28 70.81 -23.07
CA ASP A 33 -26.09 69.61 -23.26
C ASP A 33 -25.58 68.51 -24.22
N TYR A 34 -25.29 67.36 -23.57
CA TYR A 34 -25.13 65.99 -24.09
C TYR A 34 -24.55 65.84 -25.50
N PHE A 35 -23.23 65.62 -25.60
CA PHE A 35 -22.60 65.31 -26.88
C PHE A 35 -21.61 64.13 -26.88
N ASP A 36 -21.71 63.41 -27.99
CA ASP A 36 -21.09 62.16 -28.40
C ASP A 36 -19.56 62.30 -28.57
N PHE A 37 -18.81 61.56 -27.75
CA PHE A 37 -17.34 61.61 -27.66
C PHE A 37 -16.63 61.26 -28.98
N ASN A 38 -17.33 60.64 -29.93
CA ASN A 38 -16.78 60.17 -31.21
C ASN A 38 -16.58 61.27 -32.27
N GLU A 39 -17.36 62.35 -32.24
CA GLU A 39 -17.26 63.44 -33.22
C GLU A 39 -16.05 64.33 -32.93
N SER A 40 -15.84 64.69 -31.65
CA SER A 40 -14.67 65.47 -31.21
C SER A 40 -13.34 64.75 -31.46
N TYR A 41 -13.30 63.42 -31.29
CA TYR A 41 -12.09 62.63 -31.57
C TYR A 41 -11.80 62.53 -33.08
N LYS A 42 -12.85 62.44 -33.92
CA LYS A 42 -12.71 62.47 -35.38
C LYS A 42 -12.25 63.83 -35.89
N SER A 43 -12.74 64.93 -35.32
CA SER A 43 -12.30 66.28 -35.68
C SER A 43 -10.86 66.56 -35.21
N ALA A 44 -10.48 66.13 -33.99
CA ALA A 44 -9.11 66.22 -33.51
C ALA A 44 -8.13 65.36 -34.34
N SER A 45 -8.54 64.13 -34.72
CA SER A 45 -7.75 63.26 -35.59
C SER A 45 -7.59 63.82 -37.00
N ARG A 46 -8.63 64.42 -37.59
CA ARG A 46 -8.53 65.10 -38.90
C ARG A 46 -7.62 66.32 -38.84
N CYS A 47 -7.63 67.06 -37.73
CA CYS A 47 -6.77 68.22 -37.51
C CYS A 47 -5.30 67.80 -37.37
N LEU A 48 -5.03 66.75 -36.57
CA LEU A 48 -3.70 66.15 -36.43
C LEU A 48 -3.19 65.57 -37.75
N PHE A 49 -4.06 64.92 -38.54
CA PHE A 49 -3.69 64.38 -39.86
C PHE A 49 -3.37 65.49 -40.87
N SER A 50 -4.05 66.63 -40.77
CA SER A 50 -3.81 67.80 -41.63
C SER A 50 -2.51 68.53 -41.25
N LEU A 51 -2.23 68.65 -39.96
CA LEU A 51 -0.96 69.19 -39.44
C LEU A 51 0.24 68.31 -39.82
N ARG A 52 0.10 66.98 -39.70
CA ARG A 52 1.16 66.02 -40.09
C ARG A 52 1.43 66.05 -41.60
N ARG A 53 0.39 66.26 -42.41
CA ARG A 53 0.52 66.41 -43.87
C ARG A 53 1.18 67.74 -44.28
N ALA A 54 0.99 68.80 -43.48
CA ALA A 54 1.69 70.06 -43.64
C ALA A 54 3.17 69.93 -43.23
N GLU A 55 3.49 69.31 -42.09
CA GLU A 55 4.88 69.04 -41.67
C GLU A 55 5.66 68.21 -42.70
N ILE A 56 5.03 67.20 -43.32
CA ILE A 56 5.66 66.39 -44.39
C ILE A 56 5.90 67.21 -45.66
N SER A 57 5.12 68.25 -45.92
CA SER A 57 5.26 69.10 -47.12
C SER A 57 6.32 70.21 -46.96
N PHE A 58 6.68 70.58 -45.74
CA PHE A 58 7.65 71.64 -45.46
C PHE A 58 9.10 71.16 -45.23
N GLY A 59 9.32 69.84 -45.11
CA GLY A 59 10.61 69.29 -44.68
C GLY A 59 11.59 68.78 -45.75
N GLN A 60 11.25 68.69 -47.03
CA GLN A 60 12.19 68.17 -48.05
C GLN A 60 12.08 68.91 -49.38
N GLY A 61 13.21 69.51 -49.78
CA GLY A 61 13.44 70.00 -51.13
C GLY A 61 13.29 68.88 -52.16
N LEU A 62 12.89 69.28 -53.37
CA LEU A 62 12.71 68.42 -54.54
C LEU A 62 14.03 67.77 -54.98
N GLU A 63 14.41 66.65 -54.38
CA GLU A 63 15.27 65.67 -55.04
C GLU A 63 14.40 64.63 -55.76
N LYS A 64 14.64 64.45 -57.06
CA LYS A 64 13.98 63.42 -57.89
C LYS A 64 14.30 62.03 -57.32
N ARG A 65 13.32 61.41 -56.65
CA ARG A 65 13.43 60.05 -56.12
C ARG A 65 13.46 58.99 -57.24
N PRO A 66 14.17 57.86 -57.05
CA PRO A 66 14.28 56.81 -58.07
C PRO A 66 12.91 56.16 -58.34
N PRO A 67 12.64 55.71 -59.59
CA PRO A 67 11.40 55.04 -59.92
C PRO A 67 11.32 53.66 -59.25
N VAL A 68 10.20 53.37 -58.59
CA VAL A 68 9.89 52.04 -58.01
C VAL A 68 10.00 50.97 -59.10
N SER A 69 10.84 49.96 -58.84
CA SER A 69 11.09 48.86 -59.78
C SER A 69 9.87 47.93 -59.91
N GLU A 70 9.66 47.37 -61.10
CA GLU A 70 8.59 46.39 -61.35
C GLU A 70 8.73 45.15 -60.46
N THR A 71 9.96 44.67 -60.28
CA THR A 71 10.29 43.46 -59.50
C THR A 71 9.92 43.61 -58.03
N GLU A 72 10.22 44.77 -57.45
CA GLU A 72 9.92 45.05 -56.05
C GLU A 72 8.42 45.20 -55.81
N LEU A 73 7.71 45.90 -56.70
CA LEU A 73 6.25 46.03 -56.60
C LEU A 73 5.55 44.67 -56.80
N ARG A 74 6.03 43.85 -57.75
CA ARG A 74 5.47 42.52 -58.00
C ARG A 74 5.67 41.59 -56.80
N ALA A 75 6.86 41.55 -56.20
CA ALA A 75 7.13 40.76 -55.00
C ALA A 75 6.22 41.14 -53.81
N LEU A 76 5.96 42.44 -53.62
CA LEU A 76 5.06 42.92 -52.57
C LEU A 76 3.59 42.60 -52.84
N VAL A 77 3.17 42.56 -54.10
CA VAL A 77 1.80 42.16 -54.47
C VAL A 77 1.61 40.65 -54.36
N ASP A 78 2.60 39.87 -54.80
CA ASP A 78 2.55 38.40 -54.79
C ASP A 78 2.66 37.83 -53.37
N SER A 79 3.31 38.54 -52.45
CA SER A 79 3.32 38.21 -51.02
C SER A 79 1.99 38.47 -50.29
N GLY A 80 0.96 38.97 -51.00
CA GLY A 80 -0.39 39.15 -50.44
C GLY A 80 -0.55 40.35 -49.50
N ILE A 81 0.43 41.24 -49.45
CA ILE A 81 0.39 42.47 -48.63
C ILE A 81 -0.75 43.38 -49.13
N LYS A 82 -1.45 44.05 -48.21
CA LYS A 82 -2.57 44.92 -48.58
C LYS A 82 -2.06 46.16 -49.31
N SER A 83 -2.83 46.66 -50.28
CA SER A 83 -2.39 47.75 -51.16
C SER A 83 -1.96 49.02 -50.43
N TYR A 84 -2.54 49.35 -49.26
CA TYR A 84 -2.13 50.53 -48.48
C TYR A 84 -0.78 50.33 -47.79
N GLU A 85 -0.47 49.12 -47.30
CA GLU A 85 0.81 48.78 -46.70
C GLU A 85 1.92 48.77 -47.76
N ILE A 86 1.60 48.34 -48.99
CA ILE A 86 2.49 48.48 -50.14
C ILE A 86 2.76 49.96 -50.44
N CYS A 87 1.73 50.81 -50.38
CA CYS A 87 1.87 52.25 -50.57
C CYS A 87 2.78 52.88 -49.50
N GLU A 88 2.63 52.50 -48.23
CA GLU A 88 3.48 52.96 -47.14
C GLU A 88 4.93 52.47 -47.28
N LYS A 89 5.14 51.17 -47.53
CA LYS A 89 6.48 50.57 -47.68
C LYS A 89 7.28 51.17 -48.82
N LEU A 90 6.62 51.41 -49.96
CA LEU A 90 7.26 52.00 -51.14
C LEU A 90 7.20 53.53 -51.14
N ASN A 91 6.58 54.13 -50.12
CA ASN A 91 6.35 55.57 -50.02
C ASN A 91 5.71 56.17 -51.29
N ILE A 92 4.73 55.47 -51.87
CA ILE A 92 3.98 55.88 -53.06
C ILE A 92 2.52 56.19 -52.71
N SER A 93 1.92 57.13 -53.44
CA SER A 93 0.48 57.40 -53.28
C SER A 93 -0.38 56.24 -53.82
N PRO A 94 -1.63 56.06 -53.33
CA PRO A 94 -2.56 55.07 -53.87
C PRO A 94 -2.83 55.20 -55.37
N ASN A 95 -2.73 56.42 -55.92
CA ASN A 95 -2.89 56.67 -57.35
C ASN A 95 -1.65 56.22 -58.15
N GLN A 96 -0.44 56.47 -57.62
CA GLN A 96 0.79 55.93 -58.20
C GLN A 96 0.81 54.41 -58.14
N TYR A 97 0.39 53.78 -57.04
CA TYR A 97 0.22 52.33 -56.95
C TYR A 97 -0.70 51.81 -58.06
N LYS A 98 -1.90 52.38 -58.23
CA LYS A 98 -2.83 52.00 -59.31
C LYS A 98 -2.22 52.17 -60.70
N TYR A 99 -1.50 53.26 -60.92
CA TYR A 99 -0.81 53.53 -62.18
C TYR A 99 0.29 52.48 -62.45
N LEU A 100 1.13 52.17 -61.46
CA LEU A 100 2.22 51.20 -61.59
C LEU A 100 1.71 49.77 -61.78
N ILE A 101 0.67 49.35 -61.05
CA ILE A 101 -0.01 48.06 -61.26
C ILE A 101 -0.53 47.94 -62.70
N LYS A 102 -1.12 49.02 -63.24
CA LYS A 102 -1.61 49.06 -64.63
C LYS A 102 -0.46 49.08 -65.64
N LYS A 103 0.58 49.90 -65.40
CA LYS A 103 1.75 50.06 -66.27
C LYS A 103 2.56 48.78 -66.39
N TYR A 104 2.77 48.07 -65.28
CA TYR A 104 3.53 46.82 -65.22
C TYR A 104 2.68 45.56 -65.40
N GLY A 105 1.38 45.70 -65.71
CA GLY A 105 0.49 44.57 -65.99
C GLY A 105 0.28 43.61 -64.81
N ILE A 106 0.50 44.04 -63.56
CA ILE A 106 0.45 43.17 -62.38
C ILE A 106 -1.02 42.82 -62.06
N ILE A 107 -1.32 41.52 -61.95
CA ILE A 107 -2.67 41.05 -61.58
C ILE A 107 -2.78 41.00 -60.06
N THR A 108 -3.61 41.87 -59.48
CA THR A 108 -3.87 41.84 -58.04
C THR A 108 -4.68 40.60 -57.65
N ALA A 109 -4.48 40.10 -56.44
CA ALA A 109 -5.26 38.97 -55.90
C ALA A 109 -6.79 39.16 -56.06
N ARG A 110 -7.29 40.38 -55.92
CA ARG A 110 -8.71 40.71 -56.14
C ARG A 110 -9.13 40.56 -57.61
N LYS A 111 -8.28 40.95 -58.56
CA LYS A 111 -8.56 40.81 -60.00
C LYS A 111 -8.45 39.35 -60.44
N ALA A 112 -7.46 38.62 -59.91
CA ALA A 112 -7.33 37.17 -60.08
C ALA A 112 -8.56 36.42 -59.53
N ALA A 113 -8.99 36.72 -58.29
CA ALA A 113 -10.19 36.11 -57.71
C ALA A 113 -11.46 36.40 -58.52
N LYS A 114 -11.62 37.62 -59.05
CA LYS A 114 -12.77 37.96 -59.92
C LYS A 114 -12.73 37.18 -61.24
N SER A 115 -11.54 36.97 -61.81
CA SER A 115 -11.35 36.15 -63.01
C SER A 115 -11.67 34.68 -62.73
N ASN A 116 -11.20 34.14 -61.59
CA ASN A 116 -11.46 32.76 -61.18
C ASN A 116 -12.95 32.51 -60.99
N VAL A 117 -13.68 33.41 -60.32
CA VAL A 117 -15.14 33.31 -60.16
C VAL A 117 -15.88 33.36 -61.50
N ALA A 118 -15.37 34.11 -62.48
CA ALA A 118 -15.96 34.16 -63.81
C ALA A 118 -15.70 32.86 -64.61
N SER A 119 -14.61 32.15 -64.33
CA SER A 119 -14.28 30.86 -64.96
C SER A 119 -15.00 29.65 -64.35
N VAL A 120 -15.68 29.80 -63.20
CA VAL A 120 -16.47 28.70 -62.62
C VAL A 120 -17.74 28.49 -63.44
N SER A 121 -17.83 27.35 -64.14
CA SER A 121 -19.05 26.92 -64.82
C SER A 121 -20.09 26.34 -63.86
N LYS A 122 -21.35 26.32 -64.27
CA LYS A 122 -22.46 25.77 -63.47
C LYS A 122 -22.26 24.27 -63.22
N GLU A 123 -21.80 23.54 -64.24
CA GLU A 123 -21.65 22.08 -64.22
C GLU A 123 -20.54 21.66 -63.25
N ASN A 124 -19.39 22.35 -63.29
CA ASN A 124 -18.28 22.08 -62.38
C ASN A 124 -18.69 22.36 -60.93
N PHE A 125 -19.33 23.51 -60.67
CA PHE A 125 -19.79 23.86 -59.33
C PHE A 125 -20.86 22.89 -58.81
N LEU A 126 -21.81 22.46 -59.65
CA LEU A 126 -22.83 21.48 -59.27
C LEU A 126 -22.22 20.12 -58.93
N SER A 127 -21.24 19.65 -59.71
CA SER A 127 -20.55 18.38 -59.45
C SER A 127 -19.82 18.38 -58.09
N LEU A 128 -19.22 19.51 -57.71
CA LEU A 128 -18.54 19.69 -56.43
C LEU A 128 -19.50 19.76 -55.24
N VAL A 129 -20.69 20.33 -55.45
CA VAL A 129 -21.75 20.36 -54.41
C VAL A 129 -22.35 18.96 -54.21
N GLN A 130 -22.48 18.17 -55.28
CA GLN A 130 -23.04 16.82 -55.24
C GLN A 130 -22.03 15.74 -54.80
N SER A 131 -20.73 15.99 -54.90
CA SER A 131 -19.68 15.03 -54.52
C SER A 131 -19.53 14.82 -53.01
N GLY A 132 -20.32 15.51 -52.19
CA GLY A 132 -20.28 15.40 -50.72
C GLY A 132 -19.11 16.15 -50.07
N MET A 133 -18.35 16.94 -50.83
CA MET A 133 -17.31 17.81 -50.28
C MET A 133 -17.89 18.85 -49.33
N SER A 134 -17.16 19.16 -48.27
CA SER A 134 -17.57 20.22 -47.35
C SER A 134 -17.52 21.59 -48.05
N VAL A 135 -18.38 22.52 -47.64
CA VAL A 135 -18.41 23.89 -48.19
C VAL A 135 -17.03 24.56 -48.16
N LYS A 136 -16.22 24.28 -47.13
CA LYS A 136 -14.85 24.81 -47.00
C LYS A 136 -13.90 24.23 -48.06
N GLU A 137 -14.00 22.95 -48.38
CA GLU A 137 -13.19 22.29 -49.40
C GLU A 137 -13.59 22.75 -50.81
N ILE A 138 -14.88 22.94 -51.06
CA ILE A 138 -15.38 23.53 -52.31
C ILE A 138 -14.84 24.96 -52.46
N CYS A 139 -14.88 25.76 -51.39
CA CYS A 139 -14.32 27.11 -51.40
C CYS A 139 -12.81 27.11 -51.67
N LYS A 140 -12.06 26.17 -51.09
CA LYS A 140 -10.62 26.06 -51.26
C LYS A 140 -10.23 25.58 -52.67
N SER A 141 -10.90 24.57 -53.20
CA SER A 141 -10.63 24.01 -54.54
C SER A 141 -10.91 25.02 -55.65
N LEU A 142 -11.96 25.83 -55.51
CA LEU A 142 -12.30 26.89 -56.47
C LEU A 142 -11.60 28.22 -56.18
N ASN A 143 -10.83 28.30 -55.08
CA ASN A 143 -10.21 29.53 -54.60
C ASN A 143 -11.21 30.70 -54.48
N ILE A 144 -12.38 30.42 -53.88
CA ILE A 144 -13.47 31.38 -53.67
C ILE A 144 -13.78 31.55 -52.18
N SER A 145 -14.40 32.68 -51.82
CA SER A 145 -14.88 32.91 -50.45
C SER A 145 -16.22 32.23 -50.17
N LEU A 146 -16.55 31.99 -48.90
CA LEU A 146 -17.87 31.49 -48.47
C LEU A 146 -19.03 32.36 -48.99
N ARG A 147 -18.85 33.69 -49.01
CA ARG A 147 -19.85 34.60 -49.56
C ARG A 147 -20.04 34.41 -51.05
N THR A 148 -18.94 34.16 -51.77
CA THR A 148 -18.98 33.84 -53.21
C THR A 148 -19.67 32.50 -53.46
N TYR A 149 -19.40 31.48 -52.65
CA TYR A 149 -20.10 30.19 -52.71
C TYR A 149 -21.62 30.37 -52.58
N SER A 150 -22.09 31.12 -51.57
CA SER A 150 -23.53 31.40 -51.41
C SER A 150 -24.11 32.19 -52.58
N ASN A 151 -23.34 33.10 -53.18
CA ASN A 151 -23.77 33.83 -54.37
C ASN A 151 -23.81 32.94 -55.61
N LEU A 152 -22.90 31.95 -55.74
CA LEU A 152 -22.92 30.98 -56.83
C LEU A 152 -24.10 30.02 -56.73
N LEU A 153 -24.44 29.54 -55.51
CA LEU A 153 -25.67 28.76 -55.28
C LEU A 153 -26.92 29.51 -55.77
N LYS A 154 -27.03 30.79 -55.43
CA LYS A 154 -28.13 31.65 -55.89
C LYS A 154 -28.08 31.93 -57.40
N ARG A 155 -26.90 32.21 -57.94
CA ARG A 155 -26.70 32.55 -59.36
C ARG A 155 -27.00 31.36 -60.28
N PHE A 156 -26.66 30.15 -59.85
CA PHE A 156 -26.87 28.93 -60.62
C PHE A 156 -28.18 28.21 -60.29
N ASP A 157 -28.95 28.74 -59.34
CA ASP A 157 -30.21 28.18 -58.85
C ASP A 157 -30.05 26.73 -58.37
N ILE A 158 -29.06 26.51 -57.49
CA ILE A 158 -28.75 25.20 -56.91
C ILE A 158 -29.27 25.17 -55.48
N GLU A 159 -30.22 24.28 -55.25
CA GLU A 159 -30.78 24.03 -53.91
C GLU A 159 -29.94 23.04 -53.12
N THR A 160 -29.58 23.38 -51.88
CA THR A 160 -28.80 22.50 -51.00
C THR A 160 -29.69 21.54 -50.23
N GLU A 161 -29.17 20.38 -49.82
CA GLU A 161 -29.88 19.42 -48.95
C GLU A 161 -30.36 20.06 -47.64
N TYR A 162 -29.60 21.01 -47.11
CA TYR A 162 -30.03 21.80 -45.94
C TYR A 162 -31.28 22.65 -46.22
N GLN A 163 -31.41 23.21 -47.42
CA GLN A 163 -32.60 23.98 -47.81
C GLN A 163 -33.81 23.07 -48.05
N LYS A 164 -33.60 21.88 -48.63
CA LYS A 164 -34.65 20.87 -48.79
C LYS A 164 -35.17 20.38 -47.44
N THR A 165 -34.29 20.06 -46.50
CA THR A 165 -34.67 19.63 -45.14
C THR A 165 -35.40 20.72 -44.36
N LEU A 166 -35.03 22.00 -44.52
CA LEU A 166 -35.79 23.11 -43.93
C LEU A 166 -37.20 23.24 -44.50
N LYS A 167 -37.38 23.06 -45.82
CA LYS A 167 -38.70 23.07 -46.46
C LYS A 167 -39.56 21.88 -46.01
N HIS A 168 -38.97 20.67 -45.94
CA HIS A 168 -39.63 19.46 -45.44
C HIS A 168 -40.06 19.62 -43.98
N ASN A 169 -39.17 20.08 -43.11
CA ASN A 169 -39.46 20.30 -41.70
C ASN A 169 -40.60 21.31 -41.49
N ALA A 170 -40.72 22.32 -42.37
CA ALA A 170 -41.78 23.31 -42.30
C ALA A 170 -43.17 22.76 -42.69
N GLN A 171 -43.24 21.61 -43.36
CA GLN A 171 -44.49 20.96 -43.75
C GLN A 171 -45.09 20.08 -42.64
N ILE A 172 -44.32 19.77 -41.59
CA ILE A 172 -44.77 18.94 -40.46
C ILE A 172 -45.83 19.70 -39.66
N THR A 173 -47.01 19.10 -39.55
CA THR A 173 -48.18 19.68 -38.88
C THR A 173 -48.29 19.26 -37.41
N LYS A 174 -49.07 19.99 -36.62
CA LYS A 174 -49.31 19.66 -35.20
C LYS A 174 -50.09 18.36 -35.07
N GLU A 175 -51.07 18.15 -35.95
CA GLU A 175 -52.01 17.04 -35.95
C GLU A 175 -51.29 15.72 -36.20
N GLU A 176 -50.37 15.73 -37.16
CA GLU A 176 -49.50 14.58 -37.50
C GLU A 176 -48.59 14.19 -36.33
N LEU A 177 -47.99 15.16 -35.65
CA LEU A 177 -47.13 14.90 -34.49
C LEU A 177 -47.93 14.37 -33.29
N VAL A 178 -49.14 14.88 -33.05
CA VAL A 178 -50.03 14.39 -31.97
C VAL A 178 -50.45 12.94 -32.22
N ALA A 179 -50.82 12.59 -33.46
CA ALA A 179 -51.20 11.23 -33.82
C ALA A 179 -50.03 10.24 -33.61
N LEU A 180 -48.81 10.63 -33.98
CA LEU A 180 -47.61 9.81 -33.80
C LEU A 180 -47.25 9.62 -32.32
N VAL A 181 -47.33 10.67 -31.50
CA VAL A 181 -47.09 10.58 -30.04
C VAL A 181 -48.15 9.72 -29.35
N GLY A 182 -49.43 9.85 -29.75
CA GLY A 182 -50.53 9.04 -29.21
C GLY A 182 -50.47 7.56 -29.59
N SER A 183 -49.77 7.21 -30.67
CA SER A 183 -49.62 5.82 -31.15
C SER A 183 -48.64 4.97 -30.34
N GLY A 184 -47.96 5.54 -29.34
CA GLY A 184 -47.04 4.81 -28.46
C GLY A 184 -45.67 4.49 -29.06
N LYS A 185 -45.36 5.02 -30.26
CA LYS A 185 -44.05 4.89 -30.90
C LYS A 185 -42.95 5.58 -30.08
N SER A 186 -41.74 5.03 -30.14
CA SER A 186 -40.57 5.64 -29.51
C SER A 186 -40.18 6.95 -30.19
N VAL A 187 -39.46 7.81 -29.47
CA VAL A 187 -38.98 9.09 -30.02
C VAL A 187 -38.12 8.88 -31.27
N SER A 188 -37.32 7.81 -31.32
CA SER A 188 -36.49 7.49 -32.49
C SER A 188 -37.33 7.16 -33.71
N GLU A 189 -38.35 6.31 -33.56
CA GLU A 189 -39.25 5.93 -34.66
C GLU A 189 -40.05 7.12 -35.16
N ILE A 190 -40.50 8.01 -34.27
CA ILE A 190 -41.20 9.24 -34.65
C ILE A 190 -40.26 10.17 -35.44
N CYS A 191 -39.00 10.28 -35.01
CA CYS A 191 -37.98 11.07 -35.71
C CYS A 191 -37.67 10.51 -37.10
N GLU A 192 -37.57 9.19 -37.23
CA GLU A 192 -37.36 8.51 -38.52
C GLU A 192 -38.52 8.68 -39.49
N ILE A 193 -39.77 8.53 -39.00
CA ILE A 193 -40.98 8.72 -39.82
C ILE A 193 -41.09 10.14 -40.34
N LEU A 194 -40.77 11.13 -39.50
CA LEU A 194 -40.87 12.55 -39.86
C LEU A 194 -39.61 13.07 -40.57
N GLY A 195 -38.53 12.30 -40.63
CA GLY A 195 -37.25 12.74 -41.18
C GLY A 195 -36.60 13.89 -40.37
N ILE A 196 -36.84 13.93 -39.06
CA ILE A 196 -36.36 15.00 -38.16
C ILE A 196 -35.39 14.46 -37.12
N THR A 197 -34.63 15.36 -36.49
CA THR A 197 -33.77 15.00 -35.35
C THR A 197 -34.55 15.03 -34.04
N SER A 198 -34.07 14.31 -33.02
CA SER A 198 -34.66 14.32 -31.68
C SER A 198 -34.73 15.72 -31.05
N ALA A 199 -33.79 16.61 -31.40
CA ALA A 199 -33.81 18.01 -30.96
C ALA A 199 -34.94 18.80 -31.64
N THR A 200 -35.15 18.61 -32.94
CA THR A 200 -36.26 19.19 -33.69
C THR A 200 -37.61 18.69 -33.16
N TYR A 201 -37.70 17.40 -32.82
CA TYR A 201 -38.87 16.81 -32.18
C TYR A 201 -39.22 17.49 -30.85
N VAL A 202 -38.24 17.70 -29.96
CA VAL A 202 -38.47 18.42 -28.69
C VAL A 202 -38.94 19.86 -28.93
N ASN A 203 -38.30 20.57 -29.86
CA ASN A 203 -38.70 21.93 -30.23
C ASN A 203 -40.14 21.98 -30.76
N TYR A 204 -40.58 20.96 -31.50
CA TYR A 204 -41.97 20.87 -31.97
C TYR A 204 -42.96 20.52 -30.86
N LEU A 205 -42.62 19.64 -29.93
CA LEU A 205 -43.46 19.41 -28.75
C LEU A 205 -43.67 20.71 -27.94
N GLU A 206 -42.62 21.52 -27.79
CA GLU A 206 -42.70 22.81 -27.11
C GLU A 206 -43.50 23.85 -27.91
N ARG A 207 -43.17 24.02 -29.20
CA ARG A 207 -43.84 24.96 -30.11
C ARG A 207 -45.34 24.66 -30.23
N PHE A 208 -45.73 23.39 -30.31
CA PHE A 208 -47.12 22.96 -30.44
C PHE A 208 -47.83 22.71 -29.11
N GLN A 209 -47.12 22.85 -27.98
CA GLN A 209 -47.61 22.66 -26.61
C GLN A 209 -48.20 21.26 -26.35
N ILE A 210 -47.59 20.21 -26.91
CA ILE A 210 -48.05 18.83 -26.76
C ILE A 210 -47.56 18.30 -25.39
N GLN A 211 -48.51 17.83 -24.57
CA GLN A 211 -48.21 17.19 -23.28
C GLN A 211 -47.72 15.75 -23.53
N THR A 212 -46.61 15.36 -22.91
CA THR A 212 -46.10 13.99 -22.95
C THR A 212 -46.14 13.39 -21.55
N ASN A 213 -46.28 12.06 -21.44
CA ASN A 213 -46.27 11.33 -20.17
C ASN A 213 -45.04 11.67 -19.30
N GLN A 214 -43.89 11.94 -19.92
CA GLN A 214 -42.68 12.37 -19.21
C GLN A 214 -42.80 13.78 -18.61
N LYS A 215 -43.49 14.70 -19.28
CA LYS A 215 -43.75 16.05 -18.78
C LYS A 215 -44.74 16.01 -17.61
N GLU A 216 -45.77 15.18 -17.70
CA GLU A 216 -46.70 14.95 -16.58
C GLU A 216 -46.02 14.37 -15.35
N LEU A 217 -45.15 13.35 -15.51
CA LEU A 217 -44.35 12.80 -14.42
C LEU A 217 -43.45 13.86 -13.76
N ARG A 218 -42.84 14.76 -14.54
CA ARG A 218 -42.05 15.86 -13.98
C ARG A 218 -42.91 16.84 -13.18
N ASN A 219 -44.11 17.15 -13.67
CA ASN A 219 -45.06 18.02 -12.99
C ASN A 219 -45.54 17.39 -11.67
N ARG A 220 -45.87 16.10 -11.66
CA ARG A 220 -46.25 15.36 -10.44
C ARG A 220 -45.13 15.34 -9.40
N VAL A 221 -43.88 15.12 -9.82
CA VAL A 221 -42.72 15.17 -8.91
C VAL A 221 -42.50 16.58 -8.37
N ALA A 222 -42.82 17.62 -9.14
CA ALA A 222 -42.70 19.02 -8.70
C ALA A 222 -43.83 19.42 -7.72
N SER A 223 -45.00 18.79 -7.80
CA SER A 223 -46.14 19.07 -6.92
C SER A 223 -46.06 18.38 -5.54
N VAL A 224 -45.15 17.42 -5.35
CA VAL A 224 -44.98 16.77 -4.04
C VAL A 224 -44.29 17.72 -3.07
N SER A 225 -45.01 18.11 -2.01
CA SER A 225 -44.49 18.98 -0.94
C SER A 225 -43.60 18.19 0.05
N LYS A 226 -42.87 18.92 0.89
CA LYS A 226 -42.03 18.32 1.94
C LYS A 226 -42.90 17.67 3.02
N GLU A 227 -43.96 18.34 3.42
CA GLU A 227 -44.89 17.95 4.49
C GLU A 227 -45.58 16.63 4.14
N GLN A 228 -46.11 16.53 2.92
CA GLN A 228 -46.73 15.29 2.42
C GLN A 228 -45.77 14.09 2.45
N LEU A 229 -44.49 14.32 2.17
CA LEU A 229 -43.50 13.25 2.16
C LEU A 229 -43.07 12.85 3.58
N VAL A 230 -42.99 13.79 4.51
CA VAL A 230 -42.71 13.54 5.94
C VAL A 230 -43.85 12.77 6.58
N ASP A 231 -45.10 13.21 6.40
CA ASP A 231 -46.28 12.56 6.98
C ASP A 231 -46.39 11.08 6.57
N LEU A 232 -46.12 10.78 5.29
CA LEU A 232 -46.14 9.41 4.79
C LEU A 232 -45.02 8.53 5.36
N ILE A 233 -43.86 9.12 5.64
CA ILE A 233 -42.73 8.42 6.27
C ILE A 233 -43.00 8.17 7.75
N GLU A 234 -43.58 9.15 8.46
CA GLU A 234 -43.95 9.03 9.88
C GLU A 234 -45.09 8.02 10.10
N GLN A 235 -46.00 7.88 9.13
CA GLN A 235 -46.99 6.80 9.08
C GLN A 235 -46.38 5.39 8.91
N GLY A 236 -45.07 5.28 8.72
CA GLY A 236 -44.36 4.01 8.60
C GLY A 236 -44.52 3.32 7.24
N LYS A 237 -45.03 4.03 6.22
CA LYS A 237 -45.18 3.47 4.87
C LYS A 237 -43.83 3.17 4.25
N THR A 238 -43.76 2.06 3.53
CA THR A 238 -42.59 1.66 2.78
C THR A 238 -42.38 2.58 1.58
N LYS A 239 -41.14 2.65 1.10
CA LYS A 239 -40.78 3.42 -0.10
C LYS A 239 -41.69 3.10 -1.30
N ILE A 240 -42.08 1.84 -1.48
CA ILE A 240 -42.89 1.38 -2.61
C ILE A 240 -44.30 1.97 -2.49
N GLU A 241 -44.92 1.83 -1.33
CA GLU A 241 -46.26 2.36 -1.05
C GLU A 241 -46.32 3.89 -1.20
N ILE A 242 -45.27 4.60 -0.77
CA ILE A 242 -45.17 6.05 -0.96
C ILE A 242 -45.06 6.41 -2.44
N CYS A 243 -44.30 5.66 -3.23
CA CYS A 243 -44.16 5.88 -4.67
C CYS A 243 -45.47 5.64 -5.41
N GLU A 244 -46.20 4.58 -5.06
CA GLU A 244 -47.50 4.26 -5.64
C GLU A 244 -48.55 5.32 -5.28
N GLN A 245 -48.62 5.72 -4.01
CA GLN A 245 -49.57 6.71 -3.54
C GLN A 245 -49.32 8.11 -4.14
N LEU A 246 -48.07 8.49 -4.36
CA LEU A 246 -47.71 9.78 -4.96
C LEU A 246 -47.61 9.71 -6.50
N GLY A 247 -47.74 8.53 -7.10
CA GLY A 247 -47.58 8.33 -8.54
C GLY A 247 -46.21 8.76 -9.06
N ILE A 248 -45.16 8.57 -8.27
CA ILE A 248 -43.77 8.94 -8.58
C ILE A 248 -42.86 7.71 -8.66
N SER A 249 -41.76 7.83 -9.40
CA SER A 249 -40.75 6.76 -9.45
C SER A 249 -39.93 6.66 -8.15
N SER A 250 -39.38 5.48 -7.88
CA SER A 250 -38.42 5.25 -6.79
C SER A 250 -37.20 6.17 -6.81
N SER A 251 -36.77 6.60 -8.00
CA SER A 251 -35.67 7.55 -8.19
C SER A 251 -36.10 8.98 -7.85
N SER A 252 -37.32 9.35 -8.23
CA SER A 252 -37.93 10.64 -7.89
C SER A 252 -38.12 10.79 -6.38
N PHE A 253 -38.57 9.73 -5.71
CA PHE A 253 -38.66 9.66 -4.25
C PHE A 253 -37.30 9.96 -3.58
N ASN A 254 -36.24 9.25 -3.98
CA ASN A 254 -34.90 9.49 -3.44
C ASN A 254 -34.43 10.94 -3.70
N ARG A 255 -34.73 11.49 -4.88
CA ARG A 255 -34.41 12.88 -5.22
C ARG A 255 -35.14 13.88 -4.32
N LEU A 256 -36.42 13.65 -4.02
CA LEU A 256 -37.22 14.50 -3.14
C LEU A 256 -36.77 14.40 -1.68
N VAL A 257 -36.51 13.19 -1.18
CA VAL A 257 -35.94 12.96 0.16
C VAL A 257 -34.62 13.71 0.34
N ASN A 258 -33.74 13.69 -0.66
CA ASN A 258 -32.48 14.43 -0.64
C ASN A 258 -32.68 15.94 -0.77
N LYS A 259 -33.57 16.40 -1.66
CA LYS A 259 -33.88 17.82 -1.86
C LYS A 259 -34.46 18.47 -0.60
N TYR A 260 -35.28 17.73 0.15
CA TYR A 260 -35.94 18.22 1.37
C TYR A 260 -35.19 17.87 2.66
N GLU A 261 -34.01 17.24 2.54
CA GLU A 261 -33.13 16.83 3.64
C GLU A 261 -33.81 15.92 4.69
N ILE A 262 -34.74 15.07 4.27
CA ILE A 262 -35.45 14.18 5.17
C ILE A 262 -34.52 13.02 5.57
N THR A 263 -34.37 12.79 6.88
CA THR A 263 -33.56 11.68 7.40
C THR A 263 -34.39 10.42 7.48
N THR A 264 -34.20 9.51 6.52
CA THR A 264 -34.83 8.19 6.56
C THR A 264 -34.14 7.27 7.56
N SER A 265 -34.82 6.24 8.04
CA SER A 265 -34.25 5.20 8.91
C SER A 265 -32.98 4.57 8.31
N GLN A 266 -32.95 4.38 6.99
CA GLN A 266 -31.77 3.91 6.27
C GLN A 266 -30.61 4.92 6.32
N LYS A 267 -30.89 6.22 6.14
CA LYS A 267 -29.88 7.28 6.22
C LYS A 267 -29.33 7.44 7.64
N ALA A 268 -30.19 7.33 8.66
CA ALA A 268 -29.78 7.31 10.06
C ALA A 268 -28.89 6.09 10.38
N SER A 269 -29.24 4.90 9.87
CA SER A 269 -28.39 3.70 10.00
C SER A 269 -27.03 3.87 9.30
N MET A 270 -27.00 4.48 8.11
CA MET A 270 -25.75 4.79 7.40
C MET A 270 -24.89 5.81 8.15
N GLN A 271 -25.49 6.84 8.74
CA GLN A 271 -24.79 7.83 9.58
C GLN A 271 -24.21 7.18 10.83
N LYS A 272 -24.98 6.31 11.51
CA LYS A 272 -24.51 5.55 12.67
C LYS A 272 -23.37 4.59 12.32
N ASN A 273 -23.42 3.94 11.16
CA ASN A 273 -22.31 3.12 10.68
C ASN A 273 -21.08 3.97 10.33
N ALA A 274 -21.28 5.20 9.83
CA ALA A 274 -20.20 6.11 9.48
C ALA A 274 -19.53 6.75 10.72
N SER A 275 -20.25 6.87 11.84
CA SER A 275 -19.70 7.41 13.10
C SER A 275 -18.81 6.44 13.87
N VAL A 276 -18.82 5.15 13.53
CA VAL A 276 -17.92 4.16 14.15
C VAL A 276 -16.51 4.37 13.63
N THR A 277 -15.57 4.74 14.52
CA THR A 277 -14.17 4.97 14.12
C THR A 277 -13.34 3.69 14.08
N LYS A 278 -12.18 3.77 13.44
CA LYS A 278 -11.20 2.68 13.41
C LYS A 278 -10.70 2.37 14.83
N GLU A 279 -10.36 3.39 15.64
CA GLU A 279 -9.83 3.16 16.99
C GLU A 279 -10.85 2.50 17.91
N GLN A 280 -12.13 2.89 17.81
CA GLN A 280 -13.21 2.27 18.60
C GLN A 280 -13.33 0.77 18.28
N LEU A 281 -13.26 0.41 17.01
CA LEU A 281 -13.35 -0.98 16.58
C LEU A 281 -12.12 -1.79 17.04
N GLU A 282 -10.91 -1.23 16.91
CA GLU A 282 -9.67 -1.89 17.34
C GLU A 282 -9.58 -2.06 18.85
N THR A 283 -10.05 -1.08 19.62
CA THR A 283 -10.06 -1.12 21.09
C THR A 283 -10.96 -2.27 21.57
N LEU A 284 -12.19 -2.36 21.05
CA LEU A 284 -13.12 -3.43 21.41
C LEU A 284 -12.60 -4.84 21.01
N ILE A 285 -11.84 -4.94 19.92
CA ILE A 285 -11.19 -6.19 19.49
C ILE A 285 -10.02 -6.54 20.41
N LYS A 286 -9.17 -5.56 20.79
CA LYS A 286 -8.05 -5.75 21.73
C LYS A 286 -8.52 -6.13 23.13
N GLU A 287 -9.68 -5.64 23.55
CA GLU A 287 -10.34 -6.04 24.79
C GLU A 287 -10.87 -7.48 24.79
N GLY A 288 -10.77 -8.20 23.65
CA GLY A 288 -11.17 -9.60 23.54
C GLY A 288 -12.69 -9.81 23.47
N LYS A 289 -13.47 -8.76 23.17
CA LYS A 289 -14.92 -8.88 22.99
C LYS A 289 -15.23 -9.75 21.77
N SER A 290 -16.27 -10.57 21.87
CA SER A 290 -16.75 -11.37 20.74
C SER A 290 -17.35 -10.46 19.66
N ASN A 291 -17.29 -10.88 18.40
CA ASN A 291 -17.86 -10.12 17.28
C ASN A 291 -19.33 -9.71 17.54
N ARG A 292 -20.09 -10.54 18.27
CA ARG A 292 -21.48 -10.27 18.64
C ARG A 292 -21.62 -9.12 19.61
N GLU A 293 -20.85 -9.15 20.69
CA GLU A 293 -20.82 -8.06 21.66
C GLU A 293 -20.40 -6.75 20.99
N ILE A 294 -19.44 -6.81 20.06
CA ILE A 294 -18.95 -5.61 19.37
C ILE A 294 -20.06 -4.93 18.56
N TYR A 295 -20.80 -5.66 17.71
CA TYR A 295 -21.85 -5.02 16.93
C TYR A 295 -23.10 -4.65 17.76
N ASP A 296 -23.35 -5.35 18.88
CA ASP A 296 -24.41 -5.00 19.82
C ASP A 296 -24.06 -3.71 20.60
N ILE A 297 -22.81 -3.56 21.08
CA ILE A 297 -22.29 -2.36 21.76
C ILE A 297 -22.33 -1.15 20.82
N LEU A 298 -21.90 -1.33 19.57
CA LEU A 298 -21.92 -0.27 18.57
C LEU A 298 -23.33 0.00 18.01
N GLY A 299 -24.29 -0.89 18.31
CA GLY A 299 -25.66 -0.83 17.81
C GLY A 299 -25.73 -0.80 16.29
N ILE A 300 -24.87 -1.59 15.63
CA ILE A 300 -24.77 -1.76 14.18
C ILE A 300 -25.14 -3.19 13.79
N SER A 301 -25.52 -3.42 12.53
CA SER A 301 -25.78 -4.80 12.07
C SER A 301 -24.49 -5.59 11.86
N LYS A 302 -24.57 -6.93 11.95
CA LYS A 302 -23.48 -7.86 11.58
C LYS A 302 -22.87 -7.57 10.20
N SER A 303 -23.71 -7.18 9.25
CA SER A 303 -23.28 -6.85 7.88
C SER A 303 -22.51 -5.53 7.83
N ALA A 304 -22.94 -4.52 8.60
CA ALA A 304 -22.25 -3.24 8.72
C ALA A 304 -20.90 -3.41 9.40
N TYR A 305 -20.84 -4.19 10.49
CA TYR A 305 -19.60 -4.56 11.17
C TYR A 305 -18.58 -5.21 10.20
N SER A 306 -19.01 -6.17 9.39
CA SER A 306 -18.14 -6.83 8.40
C SER A 306 -17.62 -5.86 7.33
N LYS A 307 -18.46 -4.92 6.89
CA LYS A 307 -18.07 -3.85 5.95
C LYS A 307 -17.08 -2.87 6.58
N LEU A 308 -17.24 -2.53 7.87
CA LEU A 308 -16.33 -1.64 8.59
C LEU A 308 -14.95 -2.29 8.81
N LEU A 309 -14.91 -3.58 9.15
CA LEU A 309 -13.65 -4.34 9.22
C LEU A 309 -12.88 -4.29 7.90
N ASN A 310 -13.57 -4.56 6.79
CA ASN A 310 -12.96 -4.49 5.46
C ASN A 310 -12.54 -3.07 5.07
N LYS A 311 -13.38 -2.07 5.38
CA LYS A 311 -13.09 -0.64 5.11
C LYS A 311 -11.85 -0.16 5.86
N TYR A 312 -11.69 -0.55 7.11
CA TYR A 312 -10.57 -0.13 7.95
C TYR A 312 -9.34 -1.05 7.86
N GLY A 313 -9.40 -2.11 7.05
CA GLY A 313 -8.32 -3.08 6.89
C GLY A 313 -8.04 -3.89 8.15
N ILE A 314 -9.00 -3.99 9.07
CA ILE A 314 -8.84 -4.70 10.33
C ILE A 314 -9.12 -6.19 10.09
N LYS A 315 -8.07 -7.01 10.17
CA LYS A 315 -8.21 -8.46 10.09
C LYS A 315 -8.44 -9.03 11.48
N THR A 316 -9.59 -9.67 11.68
CA THR A 316 -9.82 -10.46 12.90
C THR A 316 -8.97 -11.73 12.87
N GLU A 317 -8.69 -12.32 14.03
CA GLU A 317 -7.95 -13.58 14.13
C GLU A 317 -8.62 -14.72 13.31
N THR A 318 -9.95 -14.70 13.24
CA THR A 318 -10.71 -15.65 12.39
C THR A 318 -10.46 -15.45 10.89
N MET A 319 -10.26 -14.21 10.44
CA MET A 319 -9.92 -13.90 9.04
C MET A 319 -8.49 -14.32 8.73
N LEU A 320 -7.53 -14.05 9.62
CA LEU A 320 -6.13 -14.48 9.47
C LEU A 320 -5.99 -16.01 9.40
N ARG A 321 -6.71 -16.75 10.25
CA ARG A 321 -6.76 -18.21 10.19
C ARG A 321 -7.36 -18.73 8.88
N THR A 322 -8.35 -18.03 8.33
CA THR A 322 -8.99 -18.41 7.07
C THR A 322 -8.09 -18.12 5.87
N GLU A 323 -7.38 -16.99 5.88
CA GLU A 323 -6.37 -16.65 4.86
C GLU A 323 -5.21 -17.64 4.87
N LYS A 324 -4.70 -18.01 6.06
CA LYS A 324 -3.66 -19.04 6.21
C LYS A 324 -4.10 -20.39 5.60
N VAL A 325 -5.36 -20.77 5.79
CA VAL A 325 -5.90 -21.99 5.17
C VAL A 325 -6.05 -21.83 3.65
N ALA A 326 -6.44 -20.64 3.19
CA ALA A 326 -6.64 -20.36 1.76
C ALA A 326 -5.32 -20.29 0.97
N SER A 327 -4.21 -19.88 1.61
CA SER A 327 -2.89 -19.76 0.99
C SER A 327 -2.15 -21.08 0.84
N ILE A 328 -2.58 -22.14 1.54
CA ILE A 328 -2.03 -23.48 1.36
C ILE A 328 -2.37 -23.97 -0.03
N LYS A 329 -1.34 -24.34 -0.80
CA LYS A 329 -1.49 -24.86 -2.17
C LYS A 329 -1.75 -26.37 -2.19
N LYS A 330 -2.23 -26.87 -3.32
CA LYS A 330 -2.48 -28.31 -3.51
C LYS A 330 -1.17 -29.11 -3.49
N GLU A 331 -0.13 -28.55 -4.09
CA GLU A 331 1.18 -29.19 -4.27
C GLU A 331 1.88 -29.43 -2.93
N THR A 332 1.77 -28.48 -1.98
CA THR A 332 2.38 -28.63 -0.65
C THR A 332 1.72 -29.75 0.15
N VAL A 333 0.39 -29.86 0.10
CA VAL A 333 -0.33 -30.95 0.77
C VAL A 333 0.05 -32.31 0.16
N ILE A 334 0.14 -32.41 -1.18
CA ILE A 334 0.53 -33.64 -1.87
C ILE A 334 2.00 -34.00 -1.58
N ALA A 335 2.91 -33.03 -1.57
CA ALA A 335 4.32 -33.26 -1.27
C ALA A 335 4.51 -33.83 0.14
N LEU A 336 3.82 -33.26 1.14
CA LEU A 336 3.85 -33.78 2.52
C LEU A 336 3.25 -35.19 2.62
N MET A 337 2.18 -35.49 1.86
CA MET A 337 1.62 -36.84 1.79
C MET A 337 2.59 -37.84 1.12
N ASN A 338 3.29 -37.43 0.06
CA ASN A 338 4.27 -38.27 -0.64
C ASN A 338 5.54 -38.53 0.20
N GLN A 339 5.86 -37.65 1.13
CA GLN A 339 6.90 -37.87 2.15
C GLN A 339 6.50 -38.94 3.19
N GLY A 340 5.28 -39.48 3.12
CA GLY A 340 4.79 -40.51 4.04
C GLY A 340 4.35 -39.96 5.40
N LYS A 341 4.22 -38.64 5.55
CA LYS A 341 3.75 -38.00 6.79
C LYS A 341 2.29 -38.33 7.04
N SER A 342 1.97 -38.61 8.30
CA SER A 342 0.61 -38.84 8.76
C SER A 342 -0.23 -37.57 8.68
N ALA A 343 -1.56 -37.71 8.59
CA ALA A 343 -2.48 -36.56 8.59
C ALA A 343 -2.25 -35.64 9.81
N TYR A 344 -1.90 -36.20 10.98
CA TYR A 344 -1.61 -35.42 12.17
C TYR A 344 -0.34 -34.57 12.04
N GLU A 345 0.73 -35.13 11.49
CA GLU A 345 1.99 -34.41 11.24
C GLU A 345 1.78 -33.29 10.22
N ILE A 346 1.02 -33.57 9.15
CA ILE A 346 0.67 -32.56 8.14
C ILE A 346 -0.14 -31.41 8.75
N ILE A 347 -1.12 -31.72 9.61
CA ILE A 347 -1.93 -30.73 10.32
C ILE A 347 -1.04 -29.84 11.21
N LYS A 348 -0.11 -30.46 11.96
CA LYS A 348 0.82 -29.77 12.85
C LYS A 348 1.79 -28.88 12.07
N GLU A 349 2.36 -29.39 10.98
CA GLU A 349 3.33 -28.71 10.14
C GLU A 349 2.73 -27.54 9.36
N LEU A 350 1.49 -27.69 8.86
CA LEU A 350 0.74 -26.60 8.24
C LEU A 350 0.15 -25.62 9.28
N GLY A 351 0.16 -25.99 10.56
CA GLY A 351 -0.40 -25.20 11.66
C GLY A 351 -1.87 -24.86 11.43
N ILE A 352 -2.67 -25.85 11.01
CA ILE A 352 -4.10 -25.75 10.75
C ILE A 352 -4.90 -26.68 11.66
N SER A 353 -6.23 -26.56 11.68
CA SER A 353 -7.08 -27.52 12.38
C SER A 353 -7.37 -28.75 11.54
N ALA A 354 -7.68 -29.89 12.17
CA ALA A 354 -8.11 -31.10 11.46
C ALA A 354 -9.30 -30.85 10.52
N LYS A 355 -10.27 -30.04 10.95
CA LYS A 355 -11.43 -29.65 10.11
C LYS A 355 -11.00 -28.86 8.87
N ALA A 356 -10.02 -27.97 9.00
CA ALA A 356 -9.48 -27.21 7.87
C ALA A 356 -8.71 -28.13 6.90
N TYR A 357 -7.92 -29.07 7.42
CA TYR A 357 -7.23 -30.07 6.61
C TYR A 357 -8.19 -30.92 5.75
N TYR A 358 -9.25 -31.48 6.34
CA TYR A 358 -10.24 -32.24 5.56
C TYR A 358 -11.05 -31.39 4.59
N LYS A 359 -11.19 -30.08 4.85
CA LYS A 359 -11.80 -29.14 3.91
C LYS A 359 -10.86 -28.86 2.73
N LEU A 360 -9.54 -28.77 2.95
CA LEU A 360 -8.54 -28.65 1.90
C LEU A 360 -8.49 -29.90 1.01
N LEU A 361 -8.51 -31.10 1.61
CA LEU A 361 -8.55 -32.35 0.83
C LEU A 361 -9.76 -32.42 -0.11
N ARG A 362 -10.94 -32.00 0.37
CA ARG A 362 -12.15 -31.88 -0.46
C ARG A 362 -12.05 -30.79 -1.52
N LYS A 363 -11.50 -29.62 -1.17
CA LYS A 363 -11.31 -28.50 -2.10
C LYS A 363 -10.35 -28.87 -3.25
N PHE A 364 -9.31 -29.65 -2.95
CA PHE A 364 -8.29 -30.04 -3.91
C PHE A 364 -8.58 -31.34 -4.64
N ASP A 365 -9.73 -31.96 -4.35
CA ASP A 365 -10.14 -33.24 -4.92
C ASP A 365 -9.05 -34.32 -4.77
N ILE A 366 -8.46 -34.40 -3.57
CA ILE A 366 -7.41 -35.37 -3.24
C ILE A 366 -8.10 -36.63 -2.70
N ASP A 367 -8.11 -37.70 -3.50
CA ASP A 367 -8.62 -38.99 -3.07
C ASP A 367 -7.64 -39.66 -2.10
N VAL A 368 -8.00 -39.61 -0.80
CA VAL A 368 -7.22 -40.19 0.30
C VAL A 368 -7.04 -41.70 0.13
N LYS A 369 -7.89 -42.38 -0.65
CA LYS A 369 -7.77 -43.82 -0.92
C LYS A 369 -6.58 -44.18 -1.80
N LYS A 370 -6.13 -43.28 -2.68
CA LYS A 370 -5.03 -43.54 -3.63
C LYS A 370 -3.64 -43.54 -2.96
N TYR A 371 -3.52 -42.91 -1.79
CA TYR A 371 -2.26 -42.77 -1.04
C TYR A 371 -2.15 -43.74 0.15
N SER A 372 -3.14 -44.62 0.34
CA SER A 372 -3.13 -45.75 1.29
C SER A 372 -2.44 -46.98 0.66
N VAL A 373 -1.16 -46.88 0.31
CA VAL A 373 -0.50 -47.91 -0.53
C VAL A 373 -0.16 -49.21 0.22
N LYS A 374 -0.20 -49.28 1.56
CA LYS A 374 0.18 -50.53 2.29
C LYS A 374 -0.97 -51.49 2.64
N SER A 375 -2.25 -51.10 2.53
CA SER A 375 -3.37 -51.89 3.11
C SER A 375 -3.96 -52.97 2.19
N ASN A 376 -3.63 -52.93 0.89
CA ASN A 376 -4.14 -53.86 -0.12
C ASN A 376 -3.09 -54.86 -0.63
N ASP A 377 -1.90 -54.90 -0.04
CA ASP A 377 -0.88 -55.89 -0.40
C ASP A 377 -1.34 -57.30 0.01
N GLU A 378 -1.67 -58.13 -0.98
CA GLU A 378 -2.12 -59.51 -0.77
C GLU A 378 -1.06 -60.38 -0.07
N ASN A 379 0.23 -60.09 -0.27
CA ASN A 379 1.31 -60.81 0.40
C ASN A 379 1.34 -60.49 1.90
N LEU A 380 1.17 -59.22 2.25
CA LEU A 380 1.09 -58.79 3.65
C LEU A 380 -0.11 -59.43 4.36
N GLN A 381 -1.27 -59.52 3.69
CA GLN A 381 -2.46 -60.18 4.24
C GLN A 381 -2.24 -61.68 4.48
N LYS A 382 -1.55 -62.38 3.57
CA LYS A 382 -1.18 -63.80 3.75
C LYS A 382 -0.22 -64.00 4.92
N GLN A 383 0.78 -63.13 5.06
CA GLN A 383 1.75 -63.20 6.16
C GLN A 383 1.09 -62.95 7.53
N VAL A 384 0.22 -61.93 7.63
CA VAL A 384 -0.56 -61.66 8.85
C VAL A 384 -1.45 -62.87 9.21
N LYS A 385 -2.10 -63.51 8.23
CA LYS A 385 -2.93 -64.70 8.44
C LYS A 385 -2.11 -65.89 8.98
N VAL A 386 -0.91 -66.12 8.45
CA VAL A 386 -0.03 -67.21 8.88
C VAL A 386 0.50 -66.97 10.30
N LEU A 387 0.96 -65.75 10.61
CA LEU A 387 1.49 -65.42 11.94
C LEU A 387 0.39 -65.44 13.02
N HIS A 388 -0.83 -64.99 12.68
CA HIS A 388 -1.98 -65.12 13.57
C HIS A 388 -2.38 -66.59 13.78
N GLY A 389 -2.33 -67.42 12.73
CA GLY A 389 -2.56 -68.88 12.84
C GLY A 389 -1.52 -69.60 13.72
N LYS A 390 -0.34 -69.01 13.91
CA LYS A 390 0.70 -69.48 14.86
C LYS A 390 0.49 -68.96 16.29
N GLY A 391 -0.59 -68.23 16.57
CA GLY A 391 -0.95 -67.76 17.91
C GLY A 391 -0.24 -66.48 18.36
N LYS A 392 0.47 -65.77 17.47
CA LYS A 392 1.11 -64.49 17.80
C LYS A 392 0.06 -63.38 17.99
N SER A 393 0.27 -62.50 18.95
CA SER A 393 -0.60 -61.37 19.22
C SER A 393 -0.50 -60.29 18.13
N PRO A 394 -1.53 -59.45 17.93
CA PRO A 394 -1.50 -58.40 16.91
C PRO A 394 -0.32 -57.44 17.04
N ASN A 395 0.17 -57.20 18.27
CA ASN A 395 1.35 -56.37 18.53
C ASN A 395 2.64 -57.08 18.08
N GLU A 396 2.80 -58.37 18.42
CA GLU A 396 3.96 -59.15 17.98
C GLU A 396 4.00 -59.33 16.46
N ILE A 397 2.83 -59.50 15.82
CA ILE A 397 2.72 -59.54 14.35
C ILE A 397 3.12 -58.19 13.75
N ALA A 398 2.70 -57.08 14.37
CA ALA A 398 3.03 -55.74 13.92
C ALA A 398 4.54 -55.45 14.02
N ASP A 399 5.16 -55.84 15.13
CA ASP A 399 6.59 -55.70 15.35
C ASP A 399 7.41 -56.59 14.39
N GLU A 400 7.00 -57.85 14.20
CA GLU A 400 7.69 -58.80 13.32
C GLU A 400 7.59 -58.42 11.84
N LEU A 401 6.43 -57.93 11.40
CA LEU A 401 6.23 -57.46 10.03
C LEU A 401 6.63 -55.99 9.82
N LYS A 402 7.08 -55.30 10.88
CA LYS A 402 7.40 -53.87 10.89
C LYS A 402 6.27 -53.00 10.30
N ILE A 403 5.03 -53.30 10.69
CA ILE A 403 3.82 -52.55 10.31
C ILE A 403 3.20 -51.91 11.55
N ASP A 404 2.41 -50.85 11.35
CA ASP A 404 1.68 -50.23 12.46
C ASP A 404 0.67 -51.21 13.07
N VAL A 405 0.56 -51.21 14.41
CA VAL A 405 -0.36 -52.09 15.15
C VAL A 405 -1.81 -51.91 14.66
N SER A 406 -2.23 -50.68 14.34
CA SER A 406 -3.56 -50.37 13.80
C SER A 406 -3.77 -50.99 12.42
N MET A 407 -2.72 -51.08 11.62
CA MET A 407 -2.72 -51.74 10.31
C MET A 407 -2.88 -53.25 10.44
N CYS A 408 -2.20 -53.87 11.40
CA CYS A 408 -2.37 -55.28 11.73
C CYS A 408 -3.83 -55.58 12.14
N TYR A 409 -4.41 -54.77 13.02
CA TYR A 409 -5.84 -54.87 13.39
C TYR A 409 -6.77 -54.67 12.20
N TYR A 410 -6.46 -53.73 11.30
CA TYR A 410 -7.25 -53.52 10.07
C TYR A 410 -7.23 -54.76 9.17
N ILE A 411 -6.06 -55.36 8.94
CA ILE A 411 -5.91 -56.57 8.13
C ILE A 411 -6.63 -57.76 8.78
N LEU A 412 -6.46 -57.98 10.08
CA LEU A 412 -7.16 -59.05 10.82
C LEU A 412 -8.68 -58.89 10.80
N ASN A 413 -9.19 -57.66 10.91
CA ASN A 413 -10.63 -57.37 10.78
C ASN A 413 -11.13 -57.60 9.35
N LYS A 414 -10.36 -57.19 8.33
CA LYS A 414 -10.68 -57.40 6.91
C LYS A 414 -10.72 -58.89 6.54
N LEU A 415 -9.84 -59.69 7.11
CA LEU A 415 -9.80 -61.14 6.95
C LEU A 415 -10.80 -61.90 7.84
N GLN A 416 -11.57 -61.20 8.67
CA GLN A 416 -12.51 -61.76 9.66
C GLN A 416 -11.84 -62.70 10.69
N LEU A 417 -10.56 -62.50 10.98
CA LEU A 417 -9.77 -63.34 11.88
C LEU A 417 -9.64 -62.77 13.29
N ALA A 418 -10.03 -61.52 13.52
CA ALA A 418 -10.07 -60.91 14.84
C ALA A 418 -11.28 -61.42 15.64
N SER A 419 -11.04 -62.01 16.81
CA SER A 419 -12.08 -62.22 17.84
C SER A 419 -12.57 -60.86 18.28
N SER A 420 -13.69 -60.44 17.69
CA SER A 420 -14.02 -59.03 17.56
C SER A 420 -14.31 -58.42 18.94
N ARG A 421 -13.71 -57.26 19.23
CA ARG A 421 -14.06 -56.42 20.38
C ARG A 421 -15.58 -56.22 20.50
N SER A 422 -16.30 -56.23 19.37
CA SER A 422 -17.76 -56.24 19.31
C SER A 422 -18.39 -57.50 19.92
N GLN A 423 -17.86 -58.70 19.66
CA GLN A 423 -18.35 -59.96 20.25
C GLN A 423 -18.10 -60.02 21.76
N LEU A 424 -16.95 -59.51 22.24
CA LEU A 424 -16.64 -59.43 23.68
C LEU A 424 -17.50 -58.37 24.40
N LEU A 425 -17.82 -57.26 23.73
CA LEU A 425 -18.76 -56.25 24.24
C LEU A 425 -20.19 -56.80 24.27
N GLN A 426 -20.60 -57.56 23.25
CA GLN A 426 -21.91 -58.20 23.18
C GLN A 426 -22.07 -59.27 24.28
N LYS A 427 -21.04 -60.09 24.52
CA LYS A 427 -20.99 -61.01 25.67
C LYS A 427 -21.10 -60.28 27.00
N SER A 428 -20.41 -59.16 27.17
CA SER A 428 -20.50 -58.38 28.42
C SER A 428 -21.89 -57.82 28.71
N SER A 429 -22.70 -57.57 27.67
CA SER A 429 -24.09 -57.13 27.84
C SER A 429 -25.05 -58.23 28.31
N GLN A 430 -24.65 -59.50 28.17
CA GLN A 430 -25.46 -60.68 28.51
C GLN A 430 -25.12 -61.28 29.88
N ILE A 431 -24.07 -60.79 30.57
CA ILE A 431 -23.68 -61.28 31.89
C ILE A 431 -24.65 -60.75 32.95
N SER A 432 -25.28 -61.66 33.69
CA SER A 432 -26.19 -61.32 34.78
C SER A 432 -25.44 -60.94 36.07
N ARG A 433 -26.17 -60.35 37.03
CA ARG A 433 -25.60 -59.99 38.33
C ARG A 433 -25.16 -61.23 39.12
N GLU A 434 -25.94 -62.32 39.06
CA GLU A 434 -25.64 -63.57 39.76
C GLU A 434 -24.37 -64.21 39.22
N GLN A 435 -24.23 -64.28 37.88
CA GLN A 435 -23.04 -64.83 37.23
C GLN A 435 -21.75 -64.08 37.60
N LEU A 436 -21.83 -62.75 37.73
CA LEU A 436 -20.70 -61.94 38.16
C LEU A 436 -20.37 -62.16 39.65
N LEU A 437 -21.38 -62.33 40.50
CA LEU A 437 -21.18 -62.58 41.94
C LEU A 437 -20.61 -63.97 42.22
N ASP A 438 -21.02 -65.00 41.48
CA ASP A 438 -20.48 -66.36 41.60
C ASP A 438 -18.99 -66.40 41.24
N VAL A 439 -18.59 -65.72 40.17
CA VAL A 439 -17.17 -65.66 39.79
C VAL A 439 -16.34 -64.85 40.80
N ILE A 440 -16.93 -63.83 41.45
CA ILE A 440 -16.26 -63.04 42.49
C ILE A 440 -16.17 -63.82 43.81
N SER A 441 -17.19 -64.60 44.18
CA SER A 441 -17.24 -65.36 45.44
C SER A 441 -16.25 -66.53 45.46
N GLU A 442 -15.82 -67.01 44.28
CA GLU A 442 -14.72 -67.98 44.13
C GLU A 442 -13.34 -67.45 44.60
N GLY A 443 -13.21 -66.16 44.95
CA GLY A 443 -11.99 -65.60 45.55
C GLY A 443 -10.80 -65.45 44.59
N LYS A 444 -11.02 -65.58 43.28
CA LYS A 444 -9.98 -65.51 42.24
C LYS A 444 -9.59 -64.08 41.89
N SER A 445 -8.40 -63.94 41.31
CA SER A 445 -7.87 -62.63 40.90
C SER A 445 -8.75 -62.01 39.80
N MET A 446 -8.74 -60.68 39.72
CA MET A 446 -9.52 -59.96 38.72
C MET A 446 -9.20 -60.42 37.28
N GLN A 447 -7.93 -60.71 36.98
CA GLN A 447 -7.52 -61.18 35.65
C GLN A 447 -8.08 -62.57 35.33
N GLU A 448 -8.16 -63.46 36.31
CA GLU A 448 -8.79 -64.77 36.15
C GLU A 448 -10.30 -64.66 35.96
N ASN A 449 -10.96 -63.76 36.69
CA ASN A 449 -12.39 -63.50 36.54
C ASN A 449 -12.72 -62.97 35.14
N ILE A 450 -11.90 -62.05 34.61
CA ILE A 450 -12.01 -61.54 33.24
C ILE A 450 -11.87 -62.67 32.22
N LYS A 451 -10.88 -63.56 32.42
CA LYS A 451 -10.61 -64.69 31.52
C LYS A 451 -11.76 -65.71 31.55
N LYS A 452 -12.31 -65.99 32.73
CA LYS A 452 -13.43 -66.94 32.92
C LYS A 452 -14.74 -66.41 32.35
N LEU A 453 -14.99 -65.11 32.49
CA LEU A 453 -16.17 -64.44 31.93
C LEU A 453 -16.02 -64.14 30.43
N GLY A 454 -14.81 -64.21 29.88
CA GLY A 454 -14.55 -63.96 28.47
C GLY A 454 -14.92 -62.53 28.04
N ILE A 455 -14.57 -61.54 28.86
CA ILE A 455 -14.85 -60.12 28.62
C ILE A 455 -13.59 -59.27 28.70
N THR A 456 -13.71 -57.96 28.44
CA THR A 456 -12.60 -57.01 28.62
C THR A 456 -12.56 -56.48 30.04
N GLU A 457 -11.38 -56.03 30.48
CA GLU A 457 -11.17 -55.40 31.79
C GLU A 457 -12.08 -54.18 32.00
N SER A 458 -12.22 -53.34 30.97
CA SER A 458 -13.11 -52.18 31.00
C SER A 458 -14.58 -52.58 31.15
N SER A 459 -15.01 -53.66 30.46
CA SER A 459 -16.35 -54.21 30.62
C SER A 459 -16.58 -54.75 32.03
N TYR A 460 -15.59 -55.41 32.64
CA TYR A 460 -15.67 -55.93 34.00
C TYR A 460 -15.89 -54.80 35.03
N TYR A 461 -15.12 -53.70 34.96
CA TYR A 461 -15.35 -52.52 35.80
C TYR A 461 -16.71 -51.87 35.57
N THR A 462 -17.16 -51.82 34.32
CA THR A 462 -18.48 -51.28 33.98
C THR A 462 -19.60 -52.13 34.59
N LEU A 463 -19.46 -53.45 34.59
CA LEU A 463 -20.42 -54.36 35.22
C LEU A 463 -20.42 -54.24 36.75
N LEU A 464 -19.24 -54.14 37.38
CA LEU A 464 -19.14 -53.89 38.83
C LEU A 464 -19.85 -52.59 39.22
N LYS A 465 -19.68 -51.53 38.42
CA LYS A 465 -20.34 -50.24 38.63
C LYS A 465 -21.85 -50.32 38.35
N LYS A 466 -22.26 -50.99 37.28
CA LYS A 466 -23.66 -51.19 36.88
C LYS A 466 -24.46 -51.94 37.95
N TYR A 467 -23.88 -52.98 38.55
CA TYR A 467 -24.52 -53.78 39.60
C TYR A 467 -24.21 -53.30 41.02
N ASN A 468 -23.53 -52.16 41.14
CA ASN A 468 -23.19 -51.50 42.40
C ASN A 468 -22.43 -52.41 43.39
N ILE A 469 -21.51 -53.23 42.85
CA ILE A 469 -20.66 -54.13 43.62
C ILE A 469 -19.41 -53.35 44.03
N LEU A 470 -19.24 -53.10 45.34
CA LEU A 470 -18.13 -52.33 45.89
C LEU A 470 -16.81 -53.09 45.75
N THR A 471 -15.83 -52.49 45.05
CA THR A 471 -14.46 -53.01 44.99
C THR A 471 -13.79 -52.91 46.36
N GLU A 472 -12.83 -53.78 46.68
CA GLU A 472 -12.05 -53.70 47.92
C GLU A 472 -11.36 -52.33 48.09
N THR A 473 -10.90 -51.73 46.99
CA THR A 473 -10.38 -50.36 46.96
C THR A 473 -11.38 -49.30 47.43
N GLN A 474 -12.67 -49.43 47.10
CA GLN A 474 -13.71 -48.54 47.61
C GLN A 474 -14.00 -48.77 49.10
N LYS A 475 -13.98 -50.04 49.56
CA LYS A 475 -14.16 -50.38 50.98
C LYS A 475 -13.01 -49.83 51.83
N VAL A 476 -11.77 -49.91 51.36
CA VAL A 476 -10.59 -49.33 52.01
C VAL A 476 -10.70 -47.80 52.12
N ARG A 477 -11.15 -47.11 51.07
CA ARG A 477 -11.39 -45.65 51.10
C ARG A 477 -12.41 -45.24 52.16
N ASN A 478 -13.49 -46.00 52.29
CA ASN A 478 -14.53 -45.74 53.28
C ASN A 478 -14.09 -46.05 54.72
N ARG A 479 -13.12 -46.96 54.91
CA ARG A 479 -12.47 -47.21 56.21
C ARG A 479 -11.52 -46.06 56.59
N LEU A 480 -10.71 -45.59 55.64
CA LEU A 480 -9.77 -44.46 55.82
C LEU A 480 -10.47 -43.16 56.25
N ALA A 481 -11.73 -42.95 55.82
CA ALA A 481 -12.52 -41.77 56.18
C ALA A 481 -12.98 -41.74 57.66
N LYS A 482 -12.81 -42.83 58.41
CA LYS A 482 -13.28 -42.96 59.81
C LYS A 482 -12.18 -42.83 60.87
N ILE A 483 -10.91 -42.69 60.48
CA ILE A 483 -9.77 -42.64 61.42
C ILE A 483 -9.47 -41.18 61.77
N SER A 484 -9.45 -40.84 63.06
CA SER A 484 -9.20 -39.46 63.53
C SER A 484 -7.71 -39.15 63.73
N VAL A 485 -7.38 -37.87 63.79
CA VAL A 485 -6.00 -37.37 64.01
C VAL A 485 -5.48 -37.77 65.40
N GLU A 486 -6.36 -37.81 66.41
CA GLU A 486 -5.97 -38.21 67.77
C GLU A 486 -5.58 -39.68 67.86
N GLN A 487 -6.26 -40.58 67.12
CA GLN A 487 -5.95 -42.01 67.08
C GLN A 487 -4.58 -42.30 66.46
N ILE A 488 -4.19 -41.57 65.41
CA ILE A 488 -2.88 -41.74 64.76
C ILE A 488 -1.77 -41.14 65.62
N SER A 489 -2.04 -40.01 66.28
CA SER A 489 -1.06 -39.33 67.12
C SER A 489 -0.72 -40.13 68.39
N SER A 490 -1.70 -40.80 69.00
CA SER A 490 -1.47 -41.68 70.17
C SER A 490 -0.69 -42.95 69.80
N LEU A 491 -0.99 -43.55 68.65
CA LEU A 491 -0.27 -44.75 68.17
C LEU A 491 1.20 -44.45 67.81
N LEU A 492 1.51 -43.23 67.37
CA LEU A 492 2.87 -42.79 67.06
C LEU A 492 3.66 -42.33 68.31
N SER A 493 3.01 -41.86 69.37
CA SER A 493 3.67 -41.49 70.64
C SER A 493 4.14 -42.71 71.44
N ASP A 494 3.48 -43.87 71.30
CA ASP A 494 3.75 -45.09 72.06
C ASP A 494 4.95 -45.93 71.53
N LYS A 495 5.88 -45.32 70.80
CA LYS A 495 7.08 -45.96 70.20
C LYS A 495 6.81 -47.11 69.22
N LYS A 496 5.58 -47.32 68.75
CA LYS A 496 5.26 -48.28 67.68
C LYS A 496 5.87 -47.83 66.35
N SER A 497 6.38 -48.77 65.57
CA SER A 497 6.92 -48.53 64.23
C SER A 497 5.80 -48.27 63.23
N CYS A 498 6.08 -47.55 62.13
CA CYS A 498 5.10 -47.32 61.07
C CYS A 498 4.53 -48.62 60.49
N LYS A 499 5.27 -49.75 60.60
CA LYS A 499 4.80 -51.07 60.20
C LYS A 499 3.68 -51.58 61.10
N GLU A 500 3.92 -51.55 62.40
CA GLU A 500 2.98 -52.03 63.42
C GLU A 500 1.70 -51.19 63.41
N VAL A 501 1.81 -49.88 63.17
CA VAL A 501 0.64 -49.00 62.99
C VAL A 501 -0.14 -49.34 61.71
N CYS A 502 0.54 -49.69 60.62
CA CYS A 502 -0.13 -50.15 59.40
C CYS A 502 -0.85 -51.48 59.60
N ASP A 503 -0.23 -52.42 60.33
CA ASP A 503 -0.80 -53.75 60.60
C ASP A 503 -2.01 -53.66 61.56
N GLU A 504 -1.94 -52.80 62.58
CA GLU A 504 -3.02 -52.58 63.55
C GLU A 504 -4.22 -51.82 62.95
N LEU A 505 -3.97 -50.89 62.04
CA LEU A 505 -5.02 -50.19 61.29
C LEU A 505 -5.47 -50.95 60.02
N ASN A 506 -4.82 -52.08 59.73
CA ASN A 506 -5.04 -52.91 58.55
C ASN A 506 -5.00 -52.11 57.23
N LEU A 507 -3.96 -51.28 57.09
CA LEU A 507 -3.71 -50.39 55.96
C LEU A 507 -2.42 -50.79 55.22
N SER A 508 -2.39 -50.54 53.91
CA SER A 508 -1.13 -50.60 53.16
C SER A 508 -0.23 -49.41 53.52
N TYR A 509 1.09 -49.60 53.46
CA TYR A 509 2.08 -48.56 53.72
C TYR A 509 1.83 -47.27 52.92
N GLY A 510 1.47 -47.39 51.64
CA GLY A 510 1.14 -46.25 50.79
C GLY A 510 -0.09 -45.49 51.29
N GLY A 511 -1.14 -46.22 51.66
CA GLY A 511 -2.37 -45.63 52.22
C GLY A 511 -2.15 -44.93 53.55
N PHE A 512 -1.22 -45.43 54.38
CA PHE A 512 -0.84 -44.80 55.65
C PHE A 512 -0.09 -43.47 55.46
N TYR A 513 0.83 -43.40 54.49
CA TYR A 513 1.55 -42.15 54.19
C TYR A 513 0.65 -41.06 53.60
N ASP A 514 -0.28 -41.44 52.73
CA ASP A 514 -1.29 -40.50 52.20
C ASP A 514 -2.17 -39.94 53.33
N LEU A 515 -2.54 -40.79 54.30
CA LEU A 515 -3.31 -40.38 55.48
C LEU A 515 -2.51 -39.42 56.37
N MET A 516 -1.24 -39.70 56.64
CA MET A 516 -0.35 -38.81 57.41
C MET A 516 -0.20 -37.43 56.76
N ASN A 517 0.01 -37.38 55.44
CA ASN A 517 0.14 -36.14 54.69
C ASN A 517 -1.15 -35.30 54.72
N LYS A 518 -2.31 -35.97 54.61
CA LYS A 518 -3.61 -35.30 54.63
C LYS A 518 -3.98 -34.74 56.00
N LEU A 519 -3.48 -35.37 57.08
CA LEU A 519 -3.76 -34.99 58.47
C LEU A 519 -2.66 -34.11 59.10
N GLY A 520 -1.63 -33.73 58.34
CA GLY A 520 -0.59 -32.80 58.80
C GLY A 520 0.39 -33.37 59.83
N VAL A 521 0.44 -34.70 59.99
CA VAL A 521 1.32 -35.36 60.97
C VAL A 521 2.73 -35.52 60.39
N VAL A 522 3.72 -34.91 61.04
CA VAL A 522 5.09 -34.78 60.53
C VAL A 522 5.88 -36.09 60.71
N SER A 523 6.42 -36.63 59.61
CA SER A 523 7.23 -37.86 59.65
C SER A 523 8.62 -37.66 60.27
N LYS A 524 9.16 -38.71 60.89
CA LYS A 524 10.50 -38.76 61.51
C LYS A 524 11.65 -38.30 60.58
N ARG A 525 11.52 -38.48 59.25
CA ARG A 525 12.50 -38.02 58.24
C ARG A 525 12.53 -36.49 58.07
N ARG A 526 11.45 -35.78 58.39
CA ARG A 526 11.41 -34.30 58.31
C ARG A 526 12.06 -33.68 59.55
N LEU A 527 11.85 -34.26 60.72
CA LEU A 527 12.59 -33.95 61.96
C LEU A 527 14.10 -34.18 61.81
N GLU A 528 14.52 -35.25 61.11
CA GLU A 528 15.94 -35.48 60.80
C GLU A 528 16.55 -34.37 59.93
N ARG A 529 15.81 -33.83 58.96
CA ARG A 529 16.30 -32.73 58.10
C ARG A 529 16.42 -31.41 58.87
N GLU A 530 15.49 -31.12 59.76
CA GLU A 530 15.55 -29.94 60.64
C GLU A 530 16.72 -30.05 61.64
N ASN A 531 16.97 -31.25 62.19
CA ASN A 531 18.13 -31.49 63.05
C ASN A 531 19.46 -31.33 62.29
N ILE A 532 19.59 -31.87 61.07
CA ILE A 532 20.80 -31.70 60.24
C ILE A 532 21.08 -30.22 59.91
N ALA A 533 20.03 -29.42 59.71
CA ALA A 533 20.17 -27.98 59.46
C ALA A 533 20.68 -27.21 60.69
N SER A 534 20.40 -27.71 61.90
CA SER A 534 20.78 -27.07 63.18
C SER A 534 22.19 -27.43 63.68
N VAL A 535 22.87 -28.42 63.09
CA VAL A 535 24.22 -28.84 63.52
C VAL A 535 25.28 -27.91 62.92
N THR A 536 25.88 -27.05 63.75
CA THR A 536 27.01 -26.17 63.36
C THR A 536 28.33 -26.94 63.33
N LYS A 537 29.34 -26.35 62.67
CA LYS A 537 30.67 -26.94 62.53
C LYS A 537 31.35 -27.15 63.89
N GLU A 538 31.21 -26.20 64.81
CA GLU A 538 31.83 -26.27 66.15
C GLU A 538 31.25 -27.42 66.97
N ARG A 539 29.92 -27.60 66.93
CA ARG A 539 29.22 -28.65 67.69
C ARG A 539 29.54 -30.05 67.16
N LEU A 540 29.74 -30.19 65.85
CA LEU A 540 30.19 -31.44 65.24
C LEU A 540 31.62 -31.79 65.67
N LEU A 541 32.54 -30.81 65.70
CA LEU A 541 33.92 -31.01 66.13
C LEU A 541 34.01 -31.36 67.63
N GLU A 542 33.24 -30.68 68.48
CA GLU A 542 33.16 -31.00 69.91
C GLU A 542 32.70 -32.45 70.16
N CYS A 543 31.72 -32.93 69.39
CA CYS A 543 31.25 -34.31 69.48
C CYS A 543 32.29 -35.32 68.97
N ILE A 544 33.07 -34.96 67.94
CA ILE A 544 34.17 -35.79 67.41
C ILE A 544 35.29 -35.91 68.45
N GLU A 545 35.60 -34.83 69.20
CA GLU A 545 36.62 -34.85 70.25
C GLU A 545 36.17 -35.65 71.49
N LYS A 546 34.89 -35.60 71.87
CA LYS A 546 34.36 -36.30 73.05
C LYS A 546 34.07 -37.79 72.84
N GLN A 547 33.71 -38.21 71.63
CA GLN A 547 33.19 -39.56 71.36
C GLN A 547 34.12 -40.38 70.45
N LYS A 548 34.53 -41.58 70.91
CA LYS A 548 35.50 -42.43 70.18
C LYS A 548 34.97 -43.13 68.92
N THR A 549 33.65 -43.10 68.65
CA THR A 549 33.07 -43.81 67.49
C THR A 549 32.01 -43.00 66.77
N ILE A 550 31.99 -43.12 65.43
CA ILE A 550 31.01 -42.47 64.55
C ILE A 550 29.57 -42.79 64.99
N LYS A 551 29.32 -44.02 65.46
CA LYS A 551 27.99 -44.47 65.90
C LYS A 551 27.51 -43.72 67.16
N ASN A 552 28.41 -43.32 68.05
CA ASN A 552 28.04 -42.55 69.23
C ASN A 552 27.87 -41.06 68.90
N ILE A 553 28.70 -40.52 68.01
CA ILE A 553 28.57 -39.14 67.50
C ILE A 553 27.19 -38.95 66.83
N CYS A 554 26.79 -39.91 65.99
CA CYS A 554 25.49 -39.90 65.33
C CYS A 554 24.30 -39.95 66.31
N LYS A 555 24.45 -40.68 67.43
CA LYS A 555 23.41 -40.77 68.47
C LYS A 555 23.28 -39.46 69.26
N GLU A 556 24.40 -38.83 69.61
CA GLU A 556 24.41 -37.58 70.38
C GLU A 556 23.87 -36.40 69.56
N LEU A 557 24.17 -36.38 68.25
CA LEU A 557 23.65 -35.38 67.32
C LEU A 557 22.27 -35.72 66.75
N ASN A 558 21.72 -36.90 67.08
CA ASN A 558 20.45 -37.42 66.58
C ASN A 558 20.32 -37.36 65.04
N ILE A 559 21.38 -37.79 64.35
CA ILE A 559 21.49 -37.83 62.88
C ILE A 559 21.92 -39.23 62.40
N SER A 560 21.64 -39.55 61.14
CA SER A 560 22.12 -40.80 60.54
C SER A 560 23.63 -40.78 60.26
N THR A 561 24.23 -41.96 60.10
CA THR A 561 25.66 -42.10 59.73
C THR A 561 25.98 -41.48 58.38
N ASN A 562 25.03 -41.55 57.43
CA ASN A 562 25.16 -40.93 56.12
C ASN A 562 25.10 -39.40 56.23
N SER A 563 24.23 -38.88 57.11
CA SER A 563 24.14 -37.45 57.41
C SER A 563 25.41 -36.92 58.08
N TYR A 564 26.07 -37.72 58.91
CA TYR A 564 27.37 -37.41 59.50
C TYR A 564 28.46 -37.24 58.43
N PHE A 565 28.58 -38.16 57.47
CA PHE A 565 29.53 -38.01 56.35
C PHE A 565 29.20 -36.81 55.45
N ASN A 566 27.91 -36.55 55.21
CA ASN A 566 27.50 -35.36 54.46
C ASN A 566 27.82 -34.05 55.19
N LEU A 567 27.72 -34.00 56.52
CA LEU A 567 28.12 -32.85 57.31
C LEU A 567 29.66 -32.70 57.36
N MET A 568 30.41 -33.80 57.43
CA MET A 568 31.86 -33.81 57.29
C MET A 568 32.30 -33.21 55.95
N MET A 569 31.64 -33.59 54.86
CA MET A 569 31.87 -33.04 53.51
C MET A 569 31.45 -31.57 53.41
N ARG A 570 30.27 -31.20 53.95
CA ARG A 570 29.75 -29.82 53.96
C ARG A 570 30.67 -28.86 54.70
N TYR A 571 31.34 -29.31 55.76
CA TYR A 571 32.24 -28.49 56.57
C TYR A 571 33.74 -28.70 56.27
N SER A 572 34.05 -29.48 55.23
CA SER A 572 35.40 -29.78 54.74
C SER A 572 36.32 -30.38 55.79
N ILE A 573 35.84 -31.38 56.55
CA ILE A 573 36.62 -32.11 57.57
C ILE A 573 37.22 -33.37 56.89
N PRO A 574 38.56 -33.55 56.87
CA PRO A 574 39.21 -34.64 56.14
C PRO A 574 39.00 -36.02 56.80
N TYR A 575 38.74 -37.06 56.00
CA TYR A 575 38.76 -38.47 56.44
C TYR A 575 39.42 -39.33 55.35
N GLY A 576 40.41 -40.15 55.70
CA GLY A 576 41.13 -40.97 54.71
C GLY A 576 41.76 -42.24 55.29
N ARG A 577 41.61 -43.36 54.55
CA ARG A 577 42.49 -44.54 54.61
C ARG A 577 43.25 -44.58 53.29
N GLU A 578 44.58 -44.56 53.37
CA GLU A 578 45.48 -44.70 52.23
C GLU A 578 45.56 -46.15 51.71
N LYS A 579 45.76 -46.29 50.40
CA LYS A 579 46.54 -47.37 49.78
C LYS A 579 47.34 -46.83 48.58
N LYS A 580 48.67 -46.82 48.76
CA LYS A 580 49.77 -46.88 47.78
C LYS A 580 49.66 -48.12 46.87
N ASP A 581 50.24 -48.28 45.67
CA ASP A 581 51.19 -47.59 44.77
C ASP A 581 50.88 -48.14 43.34
N LEU A 582 51.23 -47.43 42.25
CA LEU A 582 51.95 -47.96 41.07
C LEU A 582 51.98 -46.93 39.93
N PHE A 583 53.19 -46.46 39.59
CA PHE A 583 53.78 -46.28 38.25
C PHE A 583 54.72 -45.08 38.18
N SER A 584 55.87 -45.39 37.64
CA SER A 584 57.14 -44.68 37.63
C SER A 584 57.12 -43.44 36.74
N GLU A 585 57.56 -42.32 37.32
CA GLU A 585 58.20 -41.23 36.58
C GLU A 585 59.47 -41.75 35.88
N THR A 586 59.59 -41.48 34.59
CA THR A 586 60.80 -40.94 33.93
C THR A 586 60.57 -41.00 32.42
N SER A 587 60.27 -39.87 31.76
CA SER A 587 60.60 -39.56 30.34
C SER A 587 59.83 -38.37 29.69
N LEU A 588 59.37 -37.32 30.38
CA LEU A 588 58.64 -36.23 29.68
C LEU A 588 59.09 -34.77 29.94
N LYS A 589 60.15 -34.54 30.70
CA LYS A 589 60.53 -33.18 31.13
C LYS A 589 61.27 -32.31 30.09
N LYS A 590 61.23 -32.59 28.77
CA LYS A 590 62.12 -31.89 27.81
C LYS A 590 61.60 -31.48 26.41
N LYS A 591 60.30 -31.43 26.11
CA LYS A 591 59.86 -31.14 24.71
C LYS A 591 58.69 -30.18 24.46
N TYR A 592 58.10 -29.53 25.48
CA TYR A 592 56.90 -28.70 25.26
C TYR A 592 57.13 -27.40 24.49
N ASP A 593 58.33 -26.79 24.60
CA ASP A 593 58.62 -25.51 23.93
C ASP A 593 58.82 -25.67 22.41
N GLU A 594 59.06 -26.89 21.93
CA GLU A 594 59.20 -27.24 20.50
C GLU A 594 57.86 -27.61 19.84
N TYR A 595 56.78 -27.78 20.62
CA TYR A 595 55.49 -28.21 20.09
C TYR A 595 54.82 -27.12 19.23
N SER A 596 54.18 -27.55 18.16
CA SER A 596 53.23 -26.75 17.39
C SER A 596 51.94 -26.51 18.20
N VAL A 597 51.15 -25.51 17.81
CA VAL A 597 49.87 -25.21 18.47
C VAL A 597 48.91 -26.42 18.38
N SER A 598 48.95 -27.18 17.28
CA SER A 598 48.11 -28.37 17.10
C SER A 598 48.51 -29.49 18.07
N GLU A 599 49.82 -29.73 18.25
CA GLU A 599 50.32 -30.74 19.22
C GLU A 599 50.01 -30.34 20.67
N LEU A 600 50.07 -29.05 21.00
CA LEU A 600 49.67 -28.55 22.32
C LEU A 600 48.16 -28.74 22.58
N LYS A 601 47.30 -28.51 21.56
CA LYS A 601 45.86 -28.73 21.67
C LYS A 601 45.51 -30.20 21.88
N GLU A 602 46.09 -31.09 21.08
CA GLU A 602 45.87 -32.52 21.16
C GLU A 602 46.28 -33.04 22.54
N ARG A 603 47.46 -32.62 23.03
CA ARG A 603 47.93 -32.98 24.36
C ARG A 603 47.07 -32.42 25.49
N THR A 604 46.51 -31.22 25.32
CA THR A 604 45.56 -30.63 26.27
C THR A 604 44.30 -31.49 26.39
N LEU A 605 43.72 -31.91 25.27
CA LEU A 605 42.52 -32.74 25.23
C LEU A 605 42.76 -34.12 25.86
N GLU A 606 43.90 -34.75 25.54
CA GLU A 606 44.31 -36.02 26.17
C GLU A 606 44.37 -35.93 27.70
N LEU A 607 45.11 -34.94 28.22
CA LEU A 607 45.30 -34.75 29.65
C LEU A 607 44.02 -34.37 30.38
N PHE A 608 43.14 -33.63 29.71
CA PHE A 608 41.84 -33.25 30.23
C PHE A 608 40.91 -34.46 30.37
N VAL A 609 40.81 -35.32 29.34
CA VAL A 609 39.98 -36.53 29.37
C VAL A 609 40.46 -37.52 30.43
N MET A 610 41.77 -37.61 30.64
CA MET A 610 42.36 -38.54 31.61
C MET A 610 42.21 -38.13 33.09
N ASN A 611 41.62 -36.96 33.40
CA ASN A 611 41.56 -36.45 34.77
C ASN A 611 40.14 -36.02 35.18
N ASP A 612 39.41 -36.96 35.81
CA ASP A 612 38.01 -36.78 36.27
C ASP A 612 37.80 -35.54 37.16
N PHE A 613 38.80 -35.16 37.94
CA PHE A 613 38.71 -33.98 38.80
C PHE A 613 38.77 -32.66 38.00
N ILE A 614 39.51 -32.66 36.89
CA ILE A 614 39.69 -31.47 36.05
C ILE A 614 38.52 -31.36 35.06
N ASN A 615 38.05 -32.48 34.52
CA ASN A 615 36.98 -32.50 33.52
C ASN A 615 35.59 -32.15 34.09
N GLU A 616 35.36 -32.35 35.39
CA GLU A 616 34.13 -31.93 36.08
C GLU A 616 34.13 -30.43 36.44
N ASN A 617 35.26 -29.73 36.28
CA ASN A 617 35.36 -28.31 36.61
C ASN A 617 34.92 -27.41 35.45
N GLU A 618 33.91 -26.58 35.71
CA GLU A 618 33.29 -25.69 34.72
C GLU A 618 34.26 -24.66 34.11
N GLN A 619 35.21 -24.14 34.90
CA GLN A 619 36.23 -23.21 34.39
C GLN A 619 37.20 -23.91 33.44
N MET A 620 37.58 -25.14 33.75
CA MET A 620 38.51 -25.92 32.92
C MET A 620 37.86 -26.38 31.61
N LEU A 621 36.59 -26.79 31.65
CA LEU A 621 35.77 -27.06 30.46
C LEU A 621 35.77 -25.85 29.51
N ALA A 622 35.45 -24.66 30.02
CA ALA A 622 35.39 -23.44 29.21
C ALA A 622 36.75 -23.06 28.58
N ILE A 623 37.86 -23.30 29.30
CA ILE A 623 39.21 -23.08 28.78
C ILE A 623 39.54 -24.07 27.66
N VAL A 624 39.20 -25.34 27.83
CA VAL A 624 39.47 -26.37 26.82
C VAL A 624 38.64 -26.14 25.56
N ASP A 625 37.37 -25.77 25.69
CA ASP A 625 36.51 -25.39 24.55
C ASP A 625 37.07 -24.17 23.80
N TYR A 626 37.60 -23.17 24.54
CA TYR A 626 38.27 -22.02 23.95
C TYR A 626 39.53 -22.41 23.17
N ILE A 627 40.36 -23.28 23.74
CA ILE A 627 41.60 -23.76 23.12
C ILE A 627 41.27 -24.54 21.84
N ASP A 628 40.29 -25.44 21.89
CA ASP A 628 39.88 -26.23 20.73
C ASP A 628 39.38 -25.33 19.60
N SER A 629 38.46 -24.39 19.93
CA SER A 629 37.84 -23.48 18.97
C SER A 629 38.73 -22.36 18.41
N LYS A 630 39.92 -22.10 18.96
CA LYS A 630 40.79 -20.99 18.51
C LYS A 630 41.82 -21.47 17.49
N GLU A 631 41.67 -21.09 16.22
CA GLU A 631 42.56 -21.57 15.14
C GLU A 631 44.03 -21.16 15.31
N THR A 632 44.30 -19.93 15.76
CA THR A 632 45.67 -19.39 15.87
C THR A 632 45.95 -18.78 17.24
N PHE A 633 47.16 -19.01 17.75
CA PHE A 633 47.68 -18.37 18.96
C PHE A 633 48.87 -17.49 18.57
N ASP A 634 48.86 -16.23 19.02
CA ASP A 634 50.04 -15.37 18.94
C ASP A 634 51.17 -15.89 19.86
N SER A 635 52.36 -15.30 19.77
CA SER A 635 53.55 -15.76 20.50
C SER A 635 53.38 -15.76 22.02
N GLU A 636 52.64 -14.79 22.58
CA GLU A 636 52.44 -14.65 24.02
C GLU A 636 51.36 -15.63 24.52
N SER A 637 50.24 -15.70 23.79
CA SER A 637 49.15 -16.65 24.04
C SER A 637 49.60 -18.11 23.87
N LYS A 638 50.51 -18.39 22.91
CA LYS A 638 51.12 -19.72 22.74
C LYS A 638 51.93 -20.09 23.97
N GLN A 639 52.69 -19.16 24.56
CA GLN A 639 53.46 -19.43 25.77
C GLN A 639 52.55 -19.77 26.95
N ILE A 640 51.44 -19.04 27.12
CA ILE A 640 50.43 -19.33 28.15
C ILE A 640 49.83 -20.74 27.96
N LEU A 641 49.55 -21.13 26.71
CA LEU A 641 49.07 -22.49 26.37
C LEU A 641 50.13 -23.56 26.69
N THR A 642 51.39 -23.32 26.35
CA THR A 642 52.50 -24.22 26.68
C THR A 642 52.63 -24.43 28.20
N ASP A 643 52.54 -23.35 28.97
CA ASP A 643 52.62 -23.39 30.43
C ASP A 643 51.38 -24.06 31.06
N PHE A 644 50.22 -23.97 30.41
CA PHE A 644 49.01 -24.69 30.78
C PHE A 644 49.15 -26.21 30.55
N VAL A 645 49.67 -26.63 29.40
CA VAL A 645 49.95 -28.05 29.13
C VAL A 645 50.96 -28.62 30.13
N LYS A 646 52.05 -27.89 30.41
CA LYS A 646 53.04 -28.28 31.43
C LYS A 646 52.40 -28.46 32.81
N LEU A 647 51.47 -27.59 33.18
CA LEU A 647 50.73 -27.67 34.45
C LEU A 647 49.80 -28.89 34.49
N LEU A 648 49.01 -29.14 33.44
CA LEU A 648 48.12 -30.31 33.35
C LEU A 648 48.91 -31.62 33.46
N ASP A 649 50.06 -31.68 32.78
CA ASP A 649 50.94 -32.85 32.79
C ASP A 649 51.61 -33.04 34.16
N SER A 650 51.96 -31.96 34.85
CA SER A 650 52.46 -32.00 36.24
C SER A 650 51.41 -32.54 37.21
N VAL A 651 50.14 -32.15 37.04
CA VAL A 651 49.02 -32.65 37.85
C VAL A 651 48.69 -34.12 37.51
N HIS A 652 48.76 -34.51 36.24
CA HIS A 652 48.59 -35.91 35.83
C HIS A 652 49.66 -36.82 36.42
N ASN A 653 50.91 -36.36 36.46
CA ASN A 653 52.04 -37.09 37.06
C ASN A 653 52.10 -37.01 38.60
N GLY A 654 51.13 -36.35 39.26
CA GLY A 654 51.08 -36.24 40.73
C GLY A 654 52.10 -35.26 41.35
N ASN A 655 52.78 -34.46 40.53
CA ASN A 655 53.80 -33.49 40.95
C ASN A 655 53.22 -32.15 41.43
N THR A 656 51.93 -31.92 41.22
CA THR A 656 51.22 -30.71 41.67
C THR A 656 49.87 -31.12 42.23
N ASP A 657 49.47 -30.55 43.37
CA ASP A 657 48.17 -30.84 43.98
C ASP A 657 47.05 -30.42 43.01
N LYS A 658 46.06 -31.30 42.85
CA LYS A 658 44.90 -31.07 41.99
C LYS A 658 44.14 -29.79 42.39
N LYS A 659 44.19 -29.38 43.66
CA LYS A 659 43.49 -28.18 44.16
C LYS A 659 44.16 -26.86 43.76
N ASP A 660 45.47 -26.87 43.52
CA ASP A 660 46.25 -25.66 43.25
C ASP A 660 46.18 -25.23 41.77
N ILE A 661 45.62 -26.09 40.91
CA ILE A 661 45.56 -25.88 39.46
C ILE A 661 44.71 -24.66 39.08
N PHE A 662 43.58 -24.43 39.76
CA PHE A 662 42.56 -23.45 39.32
C PHE A 662 43.01 -21.99 39.47
N ASN A 663 44.00 -21.74 40.33
CA ASN A 663 44.56 -20.41 40.57
C ASN A 663 45.91 -20.20 39.86
N ALA A 664 46.36 -21.17 39.06
CA ALA A 664 47.65 -21.07 38.40
C ALA A 664 47.65 -19.94 37.34
N PRO A 665 48.78 -19.24 37.15
CA PRO A 665 48.87 -18.11 36.22
C PRO A 665 48.44 -18.44 34.78
N SER A 666 48.75 -19.65 34.30
CA SER A 666 48.37 -20.10 32.95
C SER A 666 46.85 -20.33 32.81
N VAL A 667 46.19 -20.83 33.86
CA VAL A 667 44.72 -21.00 33.92
C VAL A 667 44.02 -19.65 33.97
N VAL A 668 44.53 -18.72 34.79
CA VAL A 668 44.01 -17.35 34.86
C VAL A 668 44.20 -16.62 33.54
N GLY A 669 45.38 -16.74 32.91
CA GLY A 669 45.68 -16.14 31.61
C GLY A 669 44.74 -16.62 30.50
N LEU A 670 44.54 -17.94 30.37
CA LEU A 670 43.59 -18.51 29.40
C LEU A 670 42.13 -18.14 29.71
N SER A 671 41.76 -18.08 31.00
CA SER A 671 40.42 -17.63 31.41
C SER A 671 40.16 -16.17 31.01
N CYS A 672 41.16 -15.29 31.13
CA CYS A 672 41.06 -13.90 30.69
C CYS A 672 40.93 -13.80 29.16
N LEU A 673 41.70 -14.59 28.41
CA LEU A 673 41.61 -14.64 26.95
C LEU A 673 40.25 -15.18 26.47
N TYR A 674 39.70 -16.19 27.15
CA TYR A 674 38.35 -16.69 26.89
C TYR A 674 37.29 -15.62 27.16
N LYS A 675 37.34 -14.94 28.32
CA LYS A 675 36.41 -13.85 28.65
C LYS A 675 36.45 -12.73 27.62
N ALA A 676 37.63 -12.34 27.15
CA ALA A 676 37.77 -11.32 26.11
C ALA A 676 37.13 -11.75 24.78
N LYS A 677 37.31 -13.02 24.35
CA LYS A 677 36.63 -13.56 23.15
C LYS A 677 35.11 -13.55 23.31
N VAL A 678 34.60 -13.95 24.48
CA VAL A 678 33.17 -13.95 24.77
C VAL A 678 32.60 -12.54 24.75
N GLU A 679 33.30 -11.56 25.33
CA GLU A 679 32.91 -10.15 25.28
C GLU A 679 32.88 -9.60 23.85
N GLU A 680 33.88 -9.93 23.02
CA GLU A 680 33.92 -9.52 21.61
C GLU A 680 32.74 -10.09 20.82
N GLU A 681 32.40 -11.38 20.99
CA GLU A 681 31.24 -12.02 20.36
C GLU A 681 29.91 -11.43 20.84
N ILE A 682 29.79 -11.13 22.14
CA ILE A 682 28.61 -10.44 22.70
C ILE A 682 28.47 -9.04 22.11
N GLU A 683 29.56 -8.29 21.96
CA GLU A 683 29.55 -6.95 21.37
C GLU A 683 29.14 -6.99 19.89
N LYS A 684 29.68 -7.95 19.10
CA LYS A 684 29.27 -8.20 17.71
C LYS A 684 27.79 -8.52 17.62
N GLN A 685 27.30 -9.42 18.47
CA GLN A 685 25.88 -9.79 18.51
C GLN A 685 24.98 -8.61 18.89
N ARG A 686 25.37 -7.79 19.89
CA ARG A 686 24.64 -6.58 20.27
C ARG A 686 24.57 -5.56 19.13
N ASN A 687 25.69 -5.35 18.42
CA ASN A 687 25.74 -4.44 17.28
C ASN A 687 24.86 -4.93 16.13
N PHE A 688 24.87 -6.24 15.85
CA PHE A 688 23.99 -6.87 14.87
C PHE A 688 22.50 -6.68 15.23
N GLU A 689 22.11 -6.99 16.47
CA GLU A 689 20.73 -6.81 16.95
C GLU A 689 20.29 -5.34 16.89
N ALA A 690 21.16 -4.41 17.28
CA ALA A 690 20.90 -2.98 17.18
C ALA A 690 20.70 -2.54 15.71
N LEU A 691 21.46 -3.11 14.77
CA LEU A 691 21.30 -2.84 13.35
C LEU A 691 19.96 -3.38 12.82
N VAL A 692 19.60 -4.62 13.16
CA VAL A 692 18.32 -5.24 12.81
C VAL A 692 17.15 -4.39 13.29
N MET A 693 17.21 -3.92 14.54
CA MET A 693 16.17 -3.03 15.10
C MET A 693 16.07 -1.69 14.38
N LYS A 694 17.23 -1.08 14.02
CA LYS A 694 17.25 0.14 13.20
C LYS A 694 16.63 -0.10 11.82
N PHE A 695 16.92 -1.25 11.20
CA PHE A 695 16.40 -1.62 9.89
C PHE A 695 14.87 -1.75 9.92
N TYR A 696 14.32 -2.45 10.92
CA TYR A 696 12.86 -2.53 11.11
C TYR A 696 12.23 -1.15 11.31
N GLY A 697 12.85 -0.28 12.10
CA GLY A 697 12.36 1.09 12.30
C GLY A 697 12.30 1.90 11.00
N VAL A 698 13.25 1.68 10.08
CA VAL A 698 13.23 2.30 8.75
C VAL A 698 12.14 1.69 7.86
N MET A 699 11.94 0.37 7.89
CA MET A 699 10.85 -0.29 7.14
C MET A 699 9.46 0.13 7.59
N GLU A 700 9.27 0.36 8.89
CA GLU A 700 8.03 0.90 9.43
C GLU A 700 7.77 2.32 8.91
N LYS A 701 8.80 3.17 8.81
CA LYS A 701 8.68 4.51 8.22
C LYS A 701 8.26 4.44 6.75
N LEU A 702 8.85 3.54 5.95
CA LEU A 702 8.45 3.34 4.55
C LEU A 702 6.99 2.89 4.43
N SER A 703 6.58 1.96 5.30
CA SER A 703 5.21 1.44 5.34
C SER A 703 4.20 2.54 5.69
N LYS A 704 4.55 3.44 6.63
CA LYS A 704 3.73 4.62 6.97
C LYS A 704 3.55 5.60 5.80
N ASN A 705 4.49 5.63 4.86
CA ASN A 705 4.42 6.46 3.64
C ASN A 705 3.84 5.70 2.42
N ASN A 706 3.19 4.54 2.63
CA ASN A 706 2.57 3.72 1.57
C ASN A 706 3.53 3.23 0.47
N MET A 707 4.82 3.05 0.77
CA MET A 707 5.83 2.61 -0.21
C MET A 707 6.06 1.09 -0.21
N SER A 708 5.01 0.29 -0.40
CA SER A 708 5.09 -1.17 -0.27
C SER A 708 6.02 -1.86 -1.26
N ASP A 709 6.10 -1.33 -2.50
CA ASP A 709 7.00 -1.82 -3.56
C ASP A 709 8.48 -1.60 -3.21
N VAL A 710 8.79 -0.45 -2.60
CA VAL A 710 10.14 -0.16 -2.10
C VAL A 710 10.46 -1.00 -0.87
N VAL A 711 9.50 -1.22 0.04
CA VAL A 711 9.67 -2.11 1.19
C VAL A 711 10.04 -3.53 0.74
N GLU A 712 9.31 -4.09 -0.23
CA GLU A 712 9.60 -5.42 -0.78
C GLU A 712 11.02 -5.51 -1.37
N THR A 713 11.45 -4.46 -2.07
CA THR A 713 12.81 -4.38 -2.63
C THR A 713 13.86 -4.31 -1.53
N CYS A 714 13.66 -3.48 -0.51
CA CYS A 714 14.61 -3.34 0.59
C CYS A 714 14.73 -4.60 1.45
N TYR A 715 13.67 -5.41 1.60
CA TYR A 715 13.73 -6.67 2.35
C TYR A 715 14.72 -7.68 1.79
N LYS A 716 15.10 -7.60 0.50
CA LYS A 716 16.16 -8.45 -0.08
C LYS A 716 17.52 -8.25 0.61
N TYR A 717 17.72 -7.07 1.20
CA TYR A 717 18.95 -6.65 1.87
C TYR A 717 18.82 -6.67 3.39
N PHE A 718 17.83 -7.42 3.91
CA PHE A 718 17.68 -7.59 5.35
C PHE A 718 18.88 -8.37 5.91
N PRO A 719 19.52 -7.89 6.99
CA PRO A 719 20.68 -8.57 7.57
C PRO A 719 20.24 -9.85 8.31
N HIS A 720 20.46 -11.01 7.68
CA HIS A 720 20.13 -12.34 8.23
C HIS A 720 21.29 -13.01 8.99
N SER A 721 22.51 -12.48 8.87
CA SER A 721 23.73 -13.00 9.48
C SER A 721 24.72 -11.87 9.76
N GLN A 722 25.71 -12.11 10.62
CA GLN A 722 26.81 -11.18 10.93
C GLN A 722 27.84 -11.05 9.77
N ASP A 723 27.40 -11.25 8.53
CA ASP A 723 28.25 -11.24 7.35
C ASP A 723 28.49 -9.79 6.90
N ASP A 724 29.75 -9.34 6.90
CA ASP A 724 30.13 -7.92 6.76
C ASP A 724 29.57 -7.26 5.48
N GLU A 725 29.56 -7.97 4.35
CA GLU A 725 29.07 -7.43 3.07
C GLU A 725 27.55 -7.16 3.10
N LYS A 726 26.78 -8.03 3.76
CA LYS A 726 25.33 -7.86 3.91
C LYS A 726 24.99 -6.76 4.92
N LEU A 727 25.84 -6.56 5.93
CA LEU A 727 25.70 -5.48 6.89
C LEU A 727 25.92 -4.12 6.22
N GLU A 728 26.94 -4.01 5.35
CA GLU A 728 27.22 -2.78 4.60
C GLU A 728 26.08 -2.40 3.65
N ASP A 729 25.48 -3.38 2.97
CA ASP A 729 24.33 -3.16 2.09
C ASP A 729 23.07 -2.72 2.85
N ALA A 730 22.79 -3.36 3.99
CA ALA A 730 21.71 -2.94 4.88
C ALA A 730 21.93 -1.51 5.38
N GLN A 731 23.16 -1.15 5.76
CA GLN A 731 23.53 0.18 6.21
C GLN A 731 23.34 1.22 5.09
N SER A 732 23.76 0.89 3.88
CA SER A 732 23.66 1.76 2.70
C SER A 732 22.20 2.08 2.37
N ILE A 733 21.32 1.08 2.36
CA ILE A 733 19.88 1.29 2.15
C ILE A 733 19.27 2.13 3.26
N MET A 734 19.62 1.86 4.52
CA MET A 734 19.14 2.66 5.64
C MET A 734 19.57 4.13 5.53
N ASN A 735 20.78 4.40 5.05
CA ASN A 735 21.27 5.77 4.85
C ASN A 735 20.52 6.47 3.71
N ILE A 736 20.34 5.80 2.57
CA ILE A 736 19.54 6.32 1.44
C ILE A 736 18.12 6.71 1.90
N ILE A 737 17.49 5.86 2.72
CA ILE A 737 16.14 6.11 3.23
C ILE A 737 16.13 7.28 4.23
N LYS A 738 17.11 7.34 5.15
CA LYS A 738 17.21 8.43 6.13
C LYS A 738 17.46 9.78 5.47
N ASP A 739 18.30 9.83 4.45
CA ASP A 739 18.62 11.05 3.72
C ASP A 739 17.39 11.62 3.00
N CYS A 740 16.48 10.76 2.52
CA CYS A 740 15.25 11.17 1.87
C CYS A 740 14.08 11.46 2.85
N LEU A 741 14.05 10.80 4.02
CA LEU A 741 12.92 10.88 4.97
C LEU A 741 13.24 11.65 6.26
N SER A 742 13.99 12.74 6.14
CA SER A 742 14.53 13.49 7.27
C SER A 742 13.50 14.37 8.02
N ASN A 743 12.30 14.58 7.47
CA ASN A 743 11.27 15.49 8.02
C ASN A 743 9.98 14.79 8.47
N SER A 744 9.19 15.46 9.32
CA SER A 744 7.89 14.98 9.82
C SER A 744 6.80 14.91 8.75
N GLU A 745 6.95 15.65 7.65
CA GLU A 745 6.11 15.58 6.45
C GLU A 745 7.04 15.47 5.23
N ASN A 746 7.03 14.32 4.55
CA ASN A 746 7.83 14.10 3.34
C ASN A 746 6.98 14.46 2.11
N SER A 747 7.55 15.22 1.18
CA SER A 747 6.85 15.58 -0.05
C SER A 747 6.70 14.37 -0.98
N VAL A 748 5.77 14.43 -1.93
CA VAL A 748 5.62 13.40 -2.98
C VAL A 748 6.93 13.23 -3.77
N GLN A 749 7.67 14.32 -3.95
CA GLN A 749 8.96 14.31 -4.64
C GLN A 749 10.04 13.55 -3.87
N ASP A 750 10.08 13.66 -2.54
CA ASP A 750 11.06 12.96 -1.71
C ASP A 750 10.83 11.43 -1.75
N LEU A 751 9.57 11.01 -1.68
CA LEU A 751 9.20 9.59 -1.78
C LEU A 751 9.53 9.02 -3.17
N TYR A 752 9.27 9.78 -4.23
CA TYR A 752 9.59 9.37 -5.58
C TYR A 752 11.11 9.30 -5.83
N LYS A 753 11.86 10.29 -5.34
CA LYS A 753 13.33 10.29 -5.38
C LYS A 753 13.89 9.06 -4.67
N LEU A 754 13.35 8.73 -3.49
CA LEU A 754 13.74 7.55 -2.74
C LEU A 754 13.52 6.26 -3.56
N LYS A 755 12.34 6.10 -4.18
CA LYS A 755 12.04 4.97 -5.06
C LYS A 755 13.06 4.83 -6.19
N CYS A 756 13.44 5.94 -6.82
CA CYS A 756 14.45 5.95 -7.87
C CYS A 756 15.83 5.52 -7.35
N LEU A 757 16.26 6.05 -6.19
CA LEU A 757 17.55 5.69 -5.60
C LEU A 757 17.63 4.22 -5.19
N ILE A 758 16.56 3.67 -4.61
CA ILE A 758 16.49 2.24 -4.27
C ILE A 758 16.50 1.38 -5.54
N THR A 759 15.79 1.76 -6.59
CA THR A 759 15.81 1.04 -7.88
C THR A 759 17.20 1.04 -8.50
N TYR A 760 17.91 2.16 -8.43
CA TYR A 760 19.30 2.27 -8.86
C TYR A 760 20.21 1.34 -8.05
N PHE A 761 20.08 1.36 -6.71
CA PHE A 761 20.88 0.51 -5.81
C PHE A 761 20.64 -0.97 -6.09
N ASP A 762 19.38 -1.41 -6.18
CA ASP A 762 19.01 -2.80 -6.46
C ASP A 762 19.55 -3.26 -7.81
N SER A 763 19.44 -2.40 -8.84
CA SER A 763 19.95 -2.71 -10.19
C SER A 763 21.48 -2.77 -10.22
N LEU A 764 22.16 -1.93 -9.44
CA LEU A 764 23.62 -1.92 -9.33
C LEU A 764 24.13 -3.21 -8.69
N LYS A 765 23.46 -3.73 -7.66
CA LYS A 765 23.87 -4.96 -6.96
C LYS A 765 23.52 -6.23 -7.75
N ASN A 766 22.35 -6.28 -8.38
CA ASN A 766 21.88 -7.49 -9.03
C ASN A 766 22.27 -7.60 -10.52
N SER A 767 22.62 -6.48 -11.16
CA SER A 767 22.66 -6.41 -12.63
C SER A 767 23.48 -5.22 -13.17
N SER A 768 24.60 -4.91 -12.51
CA SER A 768 25.52 -3.80 -12.86
C SER A 768 25.93 -3.78 -14.33
N GLU A 769 26.00 -4.94 -15.00
CA GLU A 769 26.40 -5.08 -16.40
C GLU A 769 25.25 -5.20 -17.41
N SER A 770 23.99 -5.14 -16.96
CA SER A 770 22.84 -5.28 -17.85
C SER A 770 22.82 -4.20 -18.94
N ALA A 771 22.31 -4.57 -20.12
CA ALA A 771 22.14 -3.62 -21.23
C ALA A 771 21.29 -2.41 -20.81
N ASP A 772 20.26 -2.64 -19.99
CA ASP A 772 19.42 -1.56 -19.47
C ASP A 772 20.20 -0.58 -18.58
N MET A 773 21.11 -1.07 -17.74
CA MET A 773 21.94 -0.24 -16.87
C MET A 773 22.96 0.59 -17.67
N LYS A 774 23.53 0.01 -18.73
CA LYS A 774 24.43 0.72 -19.67
C LYS A 774 23.69 1.84 -20.38
N ASP A 775 22.52 1.55 -20.94
CA ASP A 775 21.65 2.55 -21.59
C ASP A 775 21.29 3.69 -20.63
N ALA A 776 20.94 3.36 -19.39
CA ALA A 776 20.56 4.34 -18.38
C ALA A 776 21.71 5.27 -17.98
N ARG A 777 22.92 4.71 -17.83
CA ARG A 777 24.15 5.49 -17.56
C ARG A 777 24.51 6.39 -18.74
N GLU A 778 24.44 5.86 -19.96
CA GLU A 778 24.69 6.62 -21.19
C GLU A 778 23.68 7.77 -21.33
N PHE A 779 22.39 7.50 -21.08
CA PHE A 779 21.35 8.52 -21.05
C PHE A 779 21.63 9.63 -20.03
N SER A 780 21.98 9.26 -18.79
CA SER A 780 22.33 10.22 -17.73
C SER A 780 23.53 11.08 -18.15
N MET A 781 24.57 10.47 -18.69
CA MET A 781 25.77 11.17 -19.11
C MET A 781 25.49 12.13 -20.28
N LYS A 782 24.74 11.69 -21.30
CA LYS A 782 24.36 12.52 -22.45
C LYS A 782 23.48 13.71 -22.06
N THR A 783 22.55 13.51 -21.13
CA THR A 783 21.53 14.50 -20.79
C THR A 783 22.00 15.49 -19.71
N TYR A 784 22.77 15.02 -18.73
CA TYR A 784 23.16 15.81 -17.55
C TYR A 784 24.67 16.04 -17.45
N GLY A 785 25.49 15.49 -18.34
CA GLY A 785 26.94 15.58 -18.32
C GLY A 785 27.62 14.80 -17.20
N LYS A 786 26.85 14.10 -16.35
CA LYS A 786 27.35 13.28 -15.24
C LYS A 786 26.41 12.12 -14.93
N ILE A 787 26.92 11.14 -14.22
CA ILE A 787 26.13 10.04 -13.67
C ILE A 787 25.33 10.56 -12.47
N VAL A 788 24.01 10.60 -12.61
CA VAL A 788 23.08 11.01 -11.56
C VAL A 788 22.25 9.78 -11.13
N PRO A 789 22.52 9.18 -9.96
CA PRO A 789 21.87 7.94 -9.51
C PRO A 789 20.34 7.98 -9.57
N GLU A 790 19.75 9.08 -9.11
CA GLU A 790 18.29 9.31 -9.17
C GLU A 790 17.74 9.21 -10.60
N LYS A 791 18.42 9.82 -11.58
CA LYS A 791 17.95 9.84 -12.98
C LYS A 791 18.13 8.50 -13.67
N ILE A 792 19.14 7.74 -13.28
CA ILE A 792 19.33 6.36 -13.73
C ILE A 792 18.21 5.48 -13.17
N GLY A 793 17.93 5.57 -11.87
CA GLY A 793 16.84 4.85 -11.24
C GLY A 793 15.47 5.17 -11.87
N GLN A 794 15.22 6.45 -12.15
CA GLN A 794 14.05 6.90 -12.89
C GLN A 794 13.97 6.25 -14.28
N TYR A 795 15.06 6.28 -15.05
CA TYR A 795 15.10 5.67 -16.39
C TYR A 795 14.78 4.18 -16.36
N LEU A 796 15.36 3.44 -15.41
CA LEU A 796 15.11 2.00 -15.26
C LEU A 796 13.66 1.71 -14.88
N THR A 797 13.10 2.50 -13.97
CA THR A 797 11.69 2.40 -13.56
C THR A 797 10.77 2.59 -14.77
N VAL A 798 10.96 3.67 -15.51
CA VAL A 798 10.19 4.01 -16.71
C VAL A 798 10.36 2.95 -17.80
N LYS A 799 11.58 2.45 -18.01
CA LYS A 799 11.87 1.40 -19.00
C LYS A 799 11.14 0.10 -18.67
N ASN A 800 11.07 -0.28 -17.40
CA ASN A 800 10.33 -1.47 -16.97
C ASN A 800 8.82 -1.31 -17.22
N VAL A 801 8.25 -0.14 -16.92
CA VAL A 801 6.85 0.17 -17.26
C VAL A 801 6.62 0.12 -18.76
N TYR A 802 7.51 0.71 -19.56
CA TYR A 802 7.40 0.70 -21.01
C TYR A 802 7.49 -0.72 -21.59
N LYS A 803 8.38 -1.58 -21.07
CA LYS A 803 8.45 -3.00 -21.44
C LYS A 803 7.15 -3.74 -21.12
N LYS A 804 6.51 -3.44 -19.98
CA LYS A 804 5.20 -4.00 -19.63
C LYS A 804 4.11 -3.51 -20.59
N TYR A 805 4.07 -2.21 -20.87
CA TYR A 805 3.14 -1.61 -21.83
C TYR A 805 3.26 -2.23 -23.24
N LEU A 806 4.49 -2.49 -23.72
CA LEU A 806 4.70 -3.17 -25.01
C LEU A 806 4.15 -4.60 -25.05
N LYS A 807 4.03 -5.27 -23.89
CA LYS A 807 3.48 -6.63 -23.78
C LYS A 807 1.96 -6.63 -23.61
N ASP A 808 1.47 -5.77 -22.72
CA ASP A 808 0.10 -5.81 -22.22
C ASP A 808 -0.83 -4.84 -22.98
N GLY A 809 -0.28 -3.88 -23.73
CA GLY A 809 -1.03 -2.88 -24.50
C GLY A 809 -1.62 -1.74 -23.68
N ASP A 810 -1.43 -1.76 -22.35
CA ASP A 810 -1.87 -0.74 -21.42
C ASP A 810 -0.83 -0.47 -20.33
N SER A 811 -0.86 0.73 -19.76
CA SER A 811 0.08 1.21 -18.76
C SER A 811 -0.68 1.58 -17.50
N ASP A 812 -0.44 0.84 -16.41
CA ASP A 812 -1.07 1.12 -15.11
C ASP A 812 -0.63 2.47 -14.50
N VAL A 813 0.38 3.13 -15.07
CA VAL A 813 1.03 4.33 -14.53
C VAL A 813 0.81 5.58 -15.38
N TYR A 814 0.83 5.44 -16.71
CA TYR A 814 0.79 6.57 -17.64
C TYR A 814 -0.49 6.52 -18.48
N PRO A 815 -1.25 7.62 -18.61
CA PRO A 815 -2.47 7.60 -19.41
C PRO A 815 -2.19 7.24 -20.87
N LYS A 816 -2.92 6.25 -21.38
CA LYS A 816 -2.74 5.67 -22.71
C LYS A 816 -2.73 6.71 -23.84
N GLU A 817 -3.61 7.71 -23.73
CA GLU A 817 -3.77 8.80 -24.70
C GLU A 817 -2.44 9.54 -24.97
N TYR A 818 -1.65 9.79 -23.92
CA TYR A 818 -0.36 10.49 -24.06
C TYR A 818 0.69 9.59 -24.71
N LEU A 819 0.72 8.30 -24.39
CA LEU A 819 1.62 7.34 -25.01
C LEU A 819 1.31 7.18 -26.51
N GLU A 820 0.03 7.12 -26.88
CA GLU A 820 -0.42 7.08 -28.28
C GLU A 820 0.01 8.35 -29.05
N ILE A 821 -0.11 9.54 -28.43
CA ILE A 821 0.37 10.79 -29.03
C ILE A 821 1.89 10.74 -29.29
N ILE A 822 2.68 10.26 -28.32
CA ILE A 822 4.14 10.17 -28.48
C ILE A 822 4.47 9.17 -29.59
N GLN A 823 3.89 7.97 -29.55
CA GLN A 823 4.15 6.91 -30.54
C GLN A 823 3.73 7.29 -31.96
N SER A 824 2.65 8.04 -32.12
CA SER A 824 2.23 8.56 -33.44
C SER A 824 3.24 9.53 -34.06
N LYS A 825 4.18 10.07 -33.26
CA LYS A 825 5.15 11.10 -33.67
C LYS A 825 6.61 10.68 -33.56
N THR A 826 6.92 9.62 -32.82
CA THR A 826 8.28 9.06 -32.74
C THR A 826 8.22 7.53 -32.56
N THR A 827 9.05 6.82 -33.32
CA THR A 827 9.26 5.37 -33.20
C THR A 827 10.52 5.01 -32.41
N GLN A 828 11.39 5.99 -32.13
CA GLN A 828 12.61 5.78 -31.35
C GLN A 828 12.27 5.59 -29.87
N SER A 829 12.62 4.42 -29.32
CA SER A 829 12.39 4.05 -27.92
C SER A 829 13.01 5.05 -26.94
N GLU A 830 14.22 5.57 -27.22
CA GLU A 830 14.88 6.55 -26.36
C GLU A 830 14.08 7.85 -26.21
N ASN A 831 13.44 8.33 -27.29
CA ASN A 831 12.59 9.51 -27.22
C ASN A 831 11.30 9.22 -26.46
N ILE A 832 10.71 8.04 -26.63
CA ILE A 832 9.53 7.62 -25.86
C ILE A 832 9.85 7.61 -24.36
N LEU A 833 10.97 7.00 -23.98
CA LEU A 833 11.42 6.97 -22.58
C LEU A 833 11.68 8.38 -22.04
N LYS A 834 12.30 9.28 -22.81
CA LYS A 834 12.48 10.70 -22.44
C LYS A 834 11.14 11.38 -22.11
N TYR A 835 10.11 11.16 -22.94
CA TYR A 835 8.79 11.73 -22.68
C TYR A 835 8.09 11.08 -21.49
N MET A 836 8.21 9.76 -21.32
CA MET A 836 7.67 9.08 -20.14
C MET A 836 8.35 9.58 -18.86
N MET A 837 9.66 9.83 -18.86
CA MET A 837 10.36 10.46 -17.73
C MET A 837 9.85 11.89 -17.44
N LYS A 838 9.51 12.67 -18.47
CA LYS A 838 8.85 13.98 -18.27
C LYS A 838 7.47 13.83 -17.62
N PHE A 839 6.67 12.86 -18.06
CA PHE A 839 5.38 12.56 -17.43
C PHE A 839 5.55 12.09 -15.99
N ASP A 840 6.56 11.28 -15.71
CA ASP A 840 6.88 10.84 -14.35
C ASP A 840 7.17 12.05 -13.44
N ARG A 841 7.88 13.07 -13.95
CA ARG A 841 8.10 14.31 -13.20
C ARG A 841 6.80 15.06 -12.89
N TRP A 842 5.83 15.06 -13.80
CA TRP A 842 4.54 15.71 -13.61
C TRP A 842 3.61 14.92 -12.68
N LEU A 843 3.49 13.59 -12.87
CA LEU A 843 2.64 12.73 -12.04
C LEU A 843 3.10 12.67 -10.58
N ASN A 844 4.38 12.92 -10.32
CA ASN A 844 4.96 12.96 -8.98
C ASN A 844 5.19 14.39 -8.46
N SER A 845 4.59 15.41 -9.10
CA SER A 845 4.50 16.76 -8.54
C SER A 845 3.31 16.87 -7.57
N ASP A 846 3.30 17.90 -6.72
CA ASP A 846 2.22 18.11 -5.74
C ASP A 846 0.86 18.19 -6.44
N ILE A 847 -0.19 17.62 -5.85
CA ILE A 847 -1.54 17.56 -6.45
C ILE A 847 -2.04 18.95 -6.87
N SER A 848 -1.70 19.98 -6.10
CA SER A 848 -2.00 21.38 -6.44
C SER A 848 -1.39 21.81 -7.77
N SER A 849 -0.14 21.42 -8.04
CA SER A 849 0.60 21.76 -9.26
C SER A 849 0.17 20.96 -10.49
N GLN A 850 -0.46 19.79 -10.33
CA GLN A 850 -0.90 18.97 -11.46
C GLN A 850 -2.03 19.64 -12.27
N ASN A 851 -2.77 20.55 -11.64
CA ASN A 851 -3.88 21.29 -12.23
C ASN A 851 -3.49 22.71 -12.71
N HIS A 852 -2.20 23.04 -12.69
CA HIS A 852 -1.68 24.34 -13.13
C HIS A 852 -1.07 24.21 -14.54
N ILE A 853 -1.62 24.94 -15.51
CA ILE A 853 -1.09 24.91 -16.88
C ILE A 853 0.32 25.50 -16.93
N SER A 854 0.65 26.46 -16.06
CA SER A 854 1.99 27.04 -15.97
C SER A 854 3.04 25.99 -15.65
N ASP A 855 2.72 25.07 -14.75
CA ASP A 855 3.64 24.05 -14.27
C ASP A 855 3.77 22.91 -15.30
N PHE A 856 2.67 22.57 -15.97
CA PHE A 856 2.68 21.62 -17.08
C PHE A 856 3.56 22.10 -18.25
N VAL A 857 3.48 23.39 -18.59
CA VAL A 857 4.27 24.00 -19.68
C VAL A 857 5.76 24.11 -19.35
N ASN A 858 6.11 24.21 -18.06
CA ASN A 858 7.51 24.14 -17.62
C ASN A 858 8.16 22.77 -17.90
N ILE A 859 7.35 21.71 -18.01
CA ILE A 859 7.81 20.35 -18.33
C ILE A 859 7.73 20.09 -19.85
N PHE A 860 6.63 20.51 -20.49
CA PHE A 860 6.35 20.34 -21.91
C PHE A 860 6.33 21.70 -22.61
N THR A 861 7.32 21.97 -23.47
CA THR A 861 7.46 23.30 -24.09
C THR A 861 6.71 23.40 -25.43
N PRO A 862 5.92 24.46 -25.66
CA PRO A 862 5.07 24.57 -26.85
C PRO A 862 5.85 24.63 -28.17
N ASP A 863 7.12 25.05 -28.14
CA ASP A 863 7.97 25.13 -29.34
C ASP A 863 8.25 23.75 -29.98
N ARG A 864 8.10 22.66 -29.21
CA ARG A 864 8.40 21.30 -29.68
C ARG A 864 7.13 20.64 -30.19
N ARG A 865 7.17 20.09 -31.41
CA ARG A 865 6.00 19.48 -32.10
C ARG A 865 5.26 18.41 -31.29
N ILE A 866 5.98 17.59 -30.51
CA ILE A 866 5.37 16.53 -29.69
C ILE A 866 4.76 17.14 -28.42
N ASP A 867 5.55 17.89 -27.65
CA ASP A 867 5.14 18.64 -26.45
C ASP A 867 3.89 19.49 -26.75
N ASN A 868 3.84 20.20 -27.88
CA ASN A 868 2.70 21.02 -28.28
C ASN A 868 1.39 20.22 -28.39
N ALA A 869 1.43 18.98 -28.90
CA ALA A 869 0.21 18.15 -28.92
C ALA A 869 -0.13 17.56 -27.56
N ILE A 870 0.87 17.26 -26.74
CA ILE A 870 0.67 16.84 -25.35
C ILE A 870 -0.03 17.97 -24.58
N ILE A 871 0.44 19.22 -24.69
CA ILE A 871 -0.16 20.41 -24.08
C ILE A 871 -1.60 20.60 -24.58
N LYS A 872 -1.82 20.49 -25.90
CA LYS A 872 -3.16 20.61 -26.47
C LYS A 872 -4.12 19.57 -25.87
N ASN A 873 -3.70 18.30 -25.84
CA ASN A 873 -4.51 17.21 -25.29
C ASN A 873 -4.76 17.40 -23.79
N PHE A 874 -3.74 17.77 -23.01
CA PHE A 874 -3.86 18.10 -21.60
C PHE A 874 -4.88 19.23 -21.37
N ILE A 875 -4.85 20.29 -22.18
CA ILE A 875 -5.84 21.36 -22.09
C ILE A 875 -7.24 20.80 -22.33
N GLU A 876 -7.45 20.14 -23.46
CA GLU A 876 -8.76 19.71 -23.94
C GLU A 876 -9.41 18.64 -23.04
N ASN A 877 -8.61 17.72 -22.50
CA ASN A 877 -9.11 16.56 -21.77
C ASN A 877 -9.00 16.69 -20.24
N THR A 878 -8.02 17.45 -19.73
CA THR A 878 -7.74 17.53 -18.28
C THR A 878 -8.02 18.94 -17.75
N TYR A 879 -7.27 19.95 -18.19
CA TYR A 879 -7.30 21.29 -17.60
C TYR A 879 -8.66 21.98 -17.69
N LEU A 880 -9.40 21.81 -18.80
CA LEU A 880 -10.74 22.40 -19.00
C LEU A 880 -11.86 21.75 -18.18
N ASN A 881 -11.60 20.58 -17.59
CA ASN A 881 -12.63 19.80 -16.89
C ASN A 881 -12.57 19.92 -15.38
N GLU A 882 -11.50 20.50 -14.85
CA GLU A 882 -11.30 20.71 -13.41
C GLU A 882 -11.17 22.21 -13.09
N ASP A 883 -11.43 22.56 -11.83
CA ASP A 883 -11.20 23.91 -11.33
C ASP A 883 -9.70 24.08 -10.98
N THR A 884 -9.12 25.24 -11.24
CA THR A 884 -7.75 25.56 -10.79
C THR A 884 -7.83 26.42 -9.55
N ILE A 885 -7.23 25.98 -8.45
CA ILE A 885 -7.19 26.69 -7.18
C ILE A 885 -5.74 27.13 -6.91
N MET A 886 -5.58 28.38 -6.49
CA MET A 886 -4.30 28.97 -6.11
C MET A 886 -4.45 29.78 -4.82
N ASN A 887 -3.42 29.76 -3.99
CA ASN A 887 -3.39 30.55 -2.76
C ASN A 887 -2.48 31.76 -2.96
N THR A 888 -3.02 32.96 -2.74
CA THR A 888 -2.29 34.22 -2.86
C THR A 888 -2.04 34.80 -1.48
N THR A 889 -0.78 34.94 -1.08
CA THR A 889 -0.43 35.57 0.20
C THR A 889 -0.39 37.10 0.02
N CYS A 890 -1.22 37.81 0.76
CA CYS A 890 -1.18 39.27 0.85
C CYS A 890 0.09 39.76 1.56
N GLU A 891 0.49 41.01 1.33
CA GLU A 891 1.61 41.67 2.03
C GLU A 891 1.49 41.66 3.57
N ASN A 892 0.28 41.48 4.10
CA ASN A 892 -0.02 41.39 5.54
C ASN A 892 -0.06 39.95 6.09
N GLY A 893 0.38 38.95 5.32
CA GLY A 893 0.43 37.54 5.72
C GLY A 893 -0.91 36.79 5.67
N ARG A 894 -1.99 37.41 5.22
CA ARG A 894 -3.28 36.71 4.99
C ARG A 894 -3.26 36.00 3.64
N SER A 895 -3.60 34.70 3.63
CA SER A 895 -3.78 33.94 2.38
C SER A 895 -5.21 34.10 1.86
N VAL A 896 -5.36 34.34 0.56
CA VAL A 896 -6.63 34.37 -0.15
C VAL A 896 -6.63 33.24 -1.16
N GLU A 897 -7.56 32.30 -1.01
CA GLU A 897 -7.81 31.26 -2.01
C GLU A 897 -8.53 31.87 -3.21
N SER A 898 -7.97 31.61 -4.39
CA SER A 898 -8.41 32.09 -5.70
C SER A 898 -8.73 30.90 -6.58
N LYS A 899 -9.93 30.85 -7.14
CA LYS A 899 -10.43 29.70 -7.93
C LYS A 899 -10.81 30.11 -9.34
N LEU A 900 -10.13 29.57 -10.34
CA LEU A 900 -10.49 29.65 -11.75
C LEU A 900 -11.39 28.45 -12.12
N SER A 901 -12.69 28.70 -12.26
CA SER A 901 -13.67 27.63 -12.50
C SER A 901 -13.54 27.00 -13.90
N LYS A 902 -13.88 25.71 -14.01
CA LYS A 902 -13.90 24.96 -15.28
C LYS A 902 -14.79 25.60 -16.35
N ASP A 903 -15.91 26.21 -15.95
CA ASP A 903 -16.84 26.85 -16.89
C ASP A 903 -16.20 28.09 -17.52
N VAL A 904 -15.46 28.85 -16.72
CA VAL A 904 -14.70 30.02 -17.17
C VAL A 904 -13.54 29.64 -18.07
N LYS A 905 -12.82 28.56 -17.72
CA LYS A 905 -11.80 28.00 -18.61
C LYS A 905 -12.38 27.61 -19.98
N ARG A 906 -13.57 27.00 -19.99
CA ARG A 906 -14.27 26.62 -21.24
C ARG A 906 -14.69 27.83 -22.05
N GLU A 907 -15.18 28.90 -21.42
CA GLU A 907 -15.52 30.14 -22.12
C GLU A 907 -14.30 30.82 -22.74
N ILE A 908 -13.19 30.91 -22.01
CA ILE A 908 -11.90 31.39 -22.51
C ILE A 908 -11.44 30.55 -23.71
N TYR A 909 -11.48 29.22 -23.58
CA TYR A 909 -11.09 28.31 -24.66
C TYR A 909 -12.01 28.43 -25.87
N GLN A 910 -13.32 28.63 -25.68
CA GLN A 910 -14.26 28.87 -26.78
C GLN A 910 -13.95 30.15 -27.55
N LYS A 911 -13.51 31.21 -26.85
CA LYS A 911 -13.16 32.50 -27.47
C LYS A 911 -11.80 32.48 -28.18
N TYR A 912 -10.75 32.07 -27.47
CA TYR A 912 -9.37 32.21 -27.95
C TYR A 912 -8.88 31.01 -28.77
N LYS A 913 -9.38 29.80 -28.46
CA LYS A 913 -8.96 28.50 -29.01
C LYS A 913 -7.46 28.22 -28.86
N TYR A 914 -7.09 26.95 -28.94
CA TYR A 914 -5.67 26.57 -28.98
C TYR A 914 -5.04 26.97 -30.32
N PRO A 915 -3.80 27.52 -30.36
CA PRO A 915 -2.85 27.69 -29.26
C PRO A 915 -2.98 28.99 -28.46
N ASN A 916 -3.74 29.97 -28.94
CA ASN A 916 -3.79 31.33 -28.35
C ASN A 916 -4.33 31.33 -26.91
N CYS A 917 -5.20 30.38 -26.54
CA CYS A 917 -5.68 30.26 -25.17
C CYS A 917 -4.58 29.88 -24.16
N LEU A 918 -3.46 29.29 -24.62
CA LEU A 918 -2.38 28.83 -23.75
C LEU A 918 -1.72 30.00 -23.02
N GLU A 919 -1.33 31.04 -23.78
CA GLU A 919 -0.74 32.26 -23.23
C GLU A 919 -1.70 32.92 -22.23
N PHE A 920 -2.98 32.99 -22.59
CA PHE A 920 -4.01 33.56 -21.71
C PHE A 920 -4.15 32.79 -20.40
N PHE A 921 -4.18 31.45 -20.43
CA PHE A 921 -4.24 30.65 -19.20
C PHE A 921 -3.01 30.82 -18.32
N ILE A 922 -1.81 30.85 -18.91
CA ILE A 922 -0.55 31.07 -18.17
C ILE A 922 -0.57 32.45 -17.49
N GLU A 923 -0.99 33.50 -18.21
CA GLU A 923 -1.06 34.86 -17.68
C GLU A 923 -2.11 34.99 -16.57
N ILE A 924 -3.26 34.30 -16.67
CA ILE A 924 -4.25 34.24 -15.58
C ILE A 924 -3.67 33.57 -14.35
N GLU A 925 -3.05 32.40 -14.51
CA GLU A 925 -2.46 31.67 -13.40
C GLU A 925 -1.35 32.48 -12.72
N ASN A 926 -0.49 33.15 -13.49
CA ASN A 926 0.53 34.06 -12.95
C ASN A 926 -0.12 35.24 -12.21
N ALA A 927 -1.20 35.81 -12.75
CA ALA A 927 -1.92 36.89 -12.09
C ALA A 927 -2.60 36.43 -10.79
N MET A 928 -3.10 35.19 -10.73
CA MET A 928 -3.66 34.60 -9.51
C MET A 928 -2.62 34.39 -8.40
N LYS A 929 -1.33 34.30 -8.73
CA LYS A 929 -0.25 34.13 -7.74
C LYS A 929 0.12 35.42 -7.01
N THR A 930 -0.34 36.59 -7.48
CA THR A 930 0.07 37.89 -6.90
C THR A 930 -1.08 38.89 -6.79
N PHE A 931 -1.08 39.70 -5.72
CA PHE A 931 -1.87 40.93 -5.68
C PHE A 931 -1.22 41.97 -6.57
N ALA A 932 -1.99 42.65 -7.43
CA ALA A 932 -1.45 43.67 -8.32
C ALA A 932 -1.06 44.95 -7.53
N PRO A 933 0.22 45.39 -7.54
CA PRO A 933 0.62 46.69 -6.98
C PRO A 933 0.27 47.84 -7.98
N PRO A 934 0.85 49.07 -7.95
CA PRO A 934 0.23 50.25 -8.61
C PRO A 934 0.12 50.11 -10.14
N LYS A 935 -0.60 51.04 -10.79
CA LYS A 935 -0.98 51.01 -12.22
C LYS A 935 0.09 50.40 -13.14
N GLY A 936 -0.24 49.25 -13.75
CA GLY A 936 0.54 48.68 -14.85
C GLY A 936 0.95 47.22 -14.69
N THR A 937 0.59 46.56 -13.59
CA THR A 937 0.89 45.13 -13.33
C THR A 937 -0.35 44.24 -13.52
N SER A 938 -0.12 42.98 -13.92
CA SER A 938 -1.13 41.91 -13.86
C SER A 938 -1.29 41.45 -12.41
N GLY A 939 -2.47 40.99 -12.02
CA GLY A 939 -2.70 40.44 -10.68
C GLY A 939 -4.12 40.63 -10.16
N ILE A 940 -4.36 40.17 -8.93
CA ILE A 940 -5.63 40.33 -8.24
C ILE A 940 -5.78 41.77 -7.73
N LYS A 941 -6.90 42.41 -8.08
CA LYS A 941 -7.30 43.74 -7.60
C LYS A 941 -8.59 43.68 -6.80
N GLN A 942 -8.56 44.36 -5.67
CA GLN A 942 -9.76 44.61 -4.87
C GLN A 942 -10.36 45.97 -5.20
N TYR A 943 -11.66 46.03 -5.45
CA TYR A 943 -12.39 47.30 -5.59
C TYR A 943 -13.73 47.25 -4.87
N ILE A 944 -14.25 48.44 -4.54
CA ILE A 944 -15.50 48.60 -3.81
C ILE A 944 -16.61 48.87 -4.83
N ARG A 945 -17.64 48.03 -4.85
CA ARG A 945 -18.84 48.22 -5.68
C ARG A 945 -20.07 48.24 -4.77
N GLY A 946 -20.63 49.42 -4.52
CA GLY A 946 -21.72 49.59 -3.55
C GLY A 946 -21.29 49.29 -2.11
N LYS A 947 -22.02 48.42 -1.41
CA LYS A 947 -21.67 47.94 -0.05
C LYS A 947 -20.73 46.71 -0.03
N GLY A 948 -20.40 46.15 -1.20
CA GLY A 948 -19.62 44.91 -1.32
C GLY A 948 -18.17 45.12 -1.81
N LYS A 949 -17.28 44.23 -1.39
CA LYS A 949 -15.91 44.09 -1.91
C LYS A 949 -15.94 43.09 -3.07
N VAL A 950 -15.44 43.48 -4.23
CA VAL A 950 -15.35 42.61 -5.42
C VAL A 950 -13.88 42.52 -5.82
N MET A 951 -13.46 41.33 -6.24
CA MET A 951 -12.10 41.07 -6.72
C MET A 951 -12.14 40.96 -8.25
N GLU A 952 -11.16 41.54 -8.96
CA GLU A 952 -10.93 41.28 -10.39
C GLU A 952 -9.50 40.76 -10.60
N ILE A 953 -9.31 39.81 -11.50
CA ILE A 953 -8.00 39.56 -12.10
C ILE A 953 -7.86 40.51 -13.28
N LYS A 954 -6.79 41.32 -13.23
CA LYS A 954 -6.40 42.19 -14.33
C LYS A 954 -5.21 41.59 -15.04
N LEU A 955 -5.30 41.48 -16.37
CA LEU A 955 -4.19 41.13 -17.24
C LEU A 955 -3.77 42.37 -18.05
N ILE A 956 -2.47 42.64 -18.15
CA ILE A 956 -1.96 43.73 -18.99
C ILE A 956 -2.12 43.36 -20.46
N GLY A 957 -2.58 44.29 -21.29
CA GLY A 957 -2.67 44.08 -22.74
C GLY A 957 -3.92 43.31 -23.20
N TYR A 958 -4.72 42.78 -22.27
CA TYR A 958 -5.96 42.08 -22.57
C TYR A 958 -7.20 42.93 -22.21
N PRO A 959 -8.16 43.09 -23.13
CA PRO A 959 -9.37 43.89 -22.88
C PRO A 959 -10.38 43.17 -21.98
N ASP A 960 -10.36 41.84 -21.98
CA ASP A 960 -11.25 41.02 -21.15
C ASP A 960 -10.81 41.03 -19.69
N ARG A 961 -11.79 40.82 -18.81
CA ARG A 961 -11.57 40.82 -17.36
C ARG A 961 -12.23 39.62 -16.73
N ILE A 962 -11.68 39.21 -15.59
CA ILE A 962 -12.22 38.10 -14.81
C ILE A 962 -12.61 38.66 -13.45
N TYR A 963 -13.88 38.53 -13.11
CA TYR A 963 -14.47 39.14 -11.92
C TYR A 963 -14.88 38.09 -10.92
N SER A 964 -14.82 38.43 -9.64
CA SER A 964 -15.34 37.54 -8.61
C SER A 964 -15.98 38.28 -7.44
N SER A 965 -17.16 37.80 -7.06
CA SER A 965 -17.83 38.14 -5.81
C SER A 965 -17.44 37.23 -4.64
N ALA A 966 -16.88 36.03 -4.90
CA ALA A 966 -16.57 35.00 -3.91
C ALA A 966 -15.19 34.32 -4.08
N ASN A 967 -14.25 35.00 -4.76
CA ASN A 967 -12.96 34.47 -5.25
C ASN A 967 -13.04 33.27 -6.23
N ASP A 968 -14.20 33.06 -6.87
CA ASP A 968 -14.55 32.02 -7.85
C ASP A 968 -14.49 32.44 -9.33
N TYR A 969 -13.96 33.63 -9.61
CA TYR A 969 -13.60 34.19 -10.93
C TYR A 969 -14.47 33.76 -12.13
N CYS A 970 -15.41 34.61 -12.51
CA CYS A 970 -16.24 34.57 -13.72
C CYS A 970 -15.63 35.38 -14.88
N PHE A 971 -15.72 34.86 -16.11
CA PHE A 971 -15.21 35.51 -17.31
C PHE A 971 -16.23 36.55 -17.81
N ASP A 972 -15.83 37.81 -17.93
CA ASP A 972 -16.67 38.85 -18.50
C ASP A 972 -16.03 39.35 -19.80
N VAL A 973 -16.84 39.34 -20.85
CA VAL A 973 -16.43 39.68 -22.20
C VAL A 973 -16.66 41.17 -22.41
N TYR A 974 -15.57 41.90 -22.63
CA TYR A 974 -15.67 43.30 -23.01
C TYR A 974 -16.25 43.40 -24.43
N SER A 975 -17.45 43.95 -24.58
CA SER A 975 -18.02 44.19 -25.91
C SER A 975 -17.38 45.42 -26.55
N GLU A 976 -17.24 45.42 -27.88
CA GLU A 976 -16.78 46.59 -28.66
C GLU A 976 -17.66 47.85 -28.46
N LYS A 977 -18.86 47.68 -27.86
CA LYS A 977 -19.80 48.77 -27.55
C LYS A 977 -19.63 49.33 -26.12
N GLY A 978 -18.61 48.89 -25.37
CA GLY A 978 -18.31 49.41 -24.02
C GLY A 978 -19.20 48.86 -22.91
N ASN A 979 -20.02 47.83 -23.19
CA ASN A 979 -20.87 47.18 -22.18
C ASN A 979 -20.30 45.81 -21.80
N HIS A 980 -20.29 45.54 -20.50
CA HIS A 980 -20.09 44.23 -19.87
C HIS A 980 -21.23 43.28 -20.25
N LYS A 981 -20.96 41.98 -20.38
CA LYS A 981 -21.94 41.01 -20.88
C LYS A 981 -22.44 40.07 -19.81
#